data_AF-A0A934GJ20-F1
#
_entry.id   AF-A0A934GJ20-F1
#
_cell.length_a   1.000
_cell.length_b   1.000
_cell.length_c   1.000
_cell.angle_alpha   90.00
_cell.angle_beta   90.00
_cell.angle_gamma   90.00
#
_symmetry.space_group_name_H-M   'P 1'
#
loop_
_entity.id
_entity.type
_entity.pdbx_description
1 polymer ?
#
loop_
_entity_poly.entity_id
_entity_poly.type
_entity_poly.pdbx_seq_one_letter_code
_entity_poly.pdbx_strand_id
1 'polypeptide(L)'
;MGISKLSSWVISAVVSLIWIAGMIGPSFAEEASEKPVQKFENSTCLGCHGQAGFSMPGPDGHMRALHVVKGKFGKSVHGKRLCVDCHTDITEIPHKEGVTHKVSCVSCHKKLWEQAKDEGKTKENERLGVVITQIEHYMKSVHARPSDADQSRTNATCYDCHQAHYVYPKGSDERKEWRLNIPNTCGKCHAKQRDEYATSVHGKEVLENKNAFAAICSDCHTTHDVASPSDDSTRLVIFKNCGNCHEDNLRTYLGTYHGQVSTLGYAYTAKCFDCHGSHTIQRVDDPKSMVHPDNRLNTCKQCHMGATKGFVTFEPHGNTHDYARYPAMWVTSKFMIALLIGVFSFFWAHSALWFYREYKDRKQGKNIPHVMTAEMESLGKGKYYQRFGPIWRLAHLCFAISVMTLVLTGMSAFYAEAGWAQSIMVGFGGPRNAAIIHRIAAAVMLGIFFLHLIYVTFFLSKNWRNFDWFGPRSLVPNLKDLQDAIGMFKWFFGLGPRPELDRWAYWEKFDYWAVFWGMGIIGGSGLMLSLPNLTGAVLPGWVFNVATIIHGEEAFLAAVFLFTVHFFNNHLRPDKFPPPDVVMFTGAVSLDEFKHEHGMEYNRLVQSGEIKKYLVDAPSKPMTRASKILGIVLLCCGFILLGLVLTGFIGSISAG
;
A
#
# COMPACT_ATOMS: atom_id res chain seq x y z
N MET A 1 -6.67 36.89 -32.73
CA MET A 1 -7.77 36.18 -32.03
C MET A 1 -8.04 36.93 -30.74
N GLY A 2 -9.22 37.56 -30.65
CA GLY A 2 -9.65 38.28 -29.46
C GLY A 2 -10.22 37.34 -28.39
N ILE A 3 -10.11 37.75 -27.13
CA ILE A 3 -10.97 37.27 -26.06
C ILE A 3 -11.46 38.52 -25.31
N SER A 4 -12.78 38.55 -25.09
CA SER A 4 -13.63 39.71 -24.90
C SER A 4 -13.74 40.16 -23.45
N LYS A 5 -14.00 41.47 -23.31
CA LYS A 5 -14.37 42.20 -22.09
C LYS A 5 -15.76 41.80 -21.56
N LEU A 6 -15.95 40.56 -21.08
CA LEU A 6 -17.26 40.14 -20.56
C LEU A 6 -17.25 39.44 -19.18
N SER A 7 -16.13 39.40 -18.47
CA SER A 7 -16.05 38.74 -17.15
C SER A 7 -16.00 39.70 -15.95
N SER A 8 -15.92 41.02 -16.18
CA SER A 8 -15.80 42.01 -15.10
C SER A 8 -17.13 42.60 -14.60
N TRP A 9 -18.27 42.18 -15.16
CA TRP A 9 -19.59 42.77 -14.86
C TRP A 9 -20.61 41.83 -14.19
N VAL A 10 -20.27 40.56 -13.94
CA VAL A 10 -21.23 39.60 -13.33
C VAL A 10 -21.00 39.41 -11.82
N ILE A 11 -19.88 39.88 -11.27
CA ILE A 11 -19.57 39.74 -9.83
C ILE A 11 -20.17 40.89 -8.98
N SER A 12 -20.63 41.99 -9.58
CA SER A 12 -21.18 43.13 -8.83
C SER A 12 -22.71 43.16 -8.70
N ALA A 13 -23.44 42.14 -9.17
CA ALA A 13 -24.91 42.18 -9.24
C ALA A 13 -25.66 41.20 -8.31
N VAL A 14 -24.98 40.51 -7.39
CA VAL A 14 -25.63 39.60 -6.41
C VAL A 14 -25.43 40.03 -4.95
N VAL A 15 -24.62 41.06 -4.69
CA VAL A 15 -24.37 41.59 -3.33
C VAL A 15 -25.41 42.65 -2.90
N SER A 16 -26.35 43.04 -3.76
CA SER A 16 -27.27 44.17 -3.49
C SER A 16 -28.76 43.80 -3.38
N LEU A 17 -29.13 42.52 -3.19
CA LEU A 17 -30.54 42.09 -3.14
C LEU A 17 -30.99 41.36 -1.86
N ILE A 18 -30.28 41.50 -0.74
CA ILE A 18 -30.76 41.05 0.59
C ILE A 18 -30.48 42.12 1.66
N TRP A 19 -30.75 43.39 1.34
CA TRP A 19 -30.62 44.52 2.28
C TRP A 19 -31.85 45.45 2.28
N ILE A 20 -33.03 44.95 1.89
CA ILE A 20 -34.32 45.63 2.10
C ILE A 20 -35.42 44.57 2.36
N ALA A 21 -35.45 44.04 3.58
CA ALA A 21 -36.61 43.33 4.12
C ALA A 21 -36.59 43.33 5.66
N GLY A 22 -36.19 44.46 6.26
CA GLY A 22 -36.00 44.54 7.70
C GLY A 22 -36.16 45.95 8.21
N MET A 23 -37.36 46.54 8.08
CA MET A 23 -37.90 47.51 9.04
C MET A 23 -39.44 47.53 8.89
N ILE A 24 -40.13 47.58 10.03
CA ILE A 24 -41.59 47.68 10.23
C ILE A 24 -42.31 46.33 10.36
N GLY A 25 -42.24 45.77 11.58
CA GLY A 25 -43.28 44.94 12.17
C GLY A 25 -43.47 45.39 13.62
N PRO A 26 -44.69 45.63 14.11
CA PRO A 26 -44.90 46.11 15.48
C PRO A 26 -44.54 45.03 16.49
N SER A 27 -43.79 45.45 17.49
CA SER A 27 -43.42 44.71 18.68
C SER A 27 -44.68 44.36 19.49
N PHE A 28 -45.11 43.11 19.42
CA PHE A 28 -45.85 42.47 20.52
C PHE A 28 -44.94 41.39 21.11
N ALA A 29 -43.97 41.84 21.90
CA ALA A 29 -43.37 40.99 22.90
C ALA A 29 -44.35 40.95 24.07
N GLU A 30 -45.22 39.95 24.10
CA GLU A 30 -45.73 39.47 25.38
C GLU A 30 -44.53 38.90 26.12
N GLU A 31 -44.03 39.63 27.12
CA GLU A 31 -43.30 39.04 28.22
C GLU A 31 -44.25 38.05 28.90
N ALA A 32 -44.26 36.80 28.41
CA ALA A 32 -44.69 35.69 29.22
C ALA A 32 -43.74 35.64 30.42
N SER A 33 -44.20 36.13 31.57
CA SER A 33 -43.46 35.97 32.82
C SER A 33 -43.20 34.47 33.01
N GLU A 34 -41.95 34.04 32.85
CA GLU A 34 -41.54 32.71 33.31
C GLU A 34 -41.81 32.69 34.82
N LYS A 35 -42.89 32.03 35.22
CA LYS A 35 -43.08 31.62 36.61
C LYS A 35 -41.81 30.87 37.01
N PRO A 36 -41.22 31.17 38.18
CA PRO A 36 -39.99 30.52 38.61
C PRO A 36 -40.23 29.01 38.62
N VAL A 37 -39.55 28.27 37.74
CA VAL A 37 -39.58 26.81 37.72
C VAL A 37 -39.07 26.37 39.08
N GLN A 38 -39.94 25.74 39.86
CA GLN A 38 -39.58 25.21 41.17
C GLN A 38 -38.50 24.15 40.97
N LYS A 39 -37.24 24.48 41.29
CA LYS A 39 -36.14 23.53 41.20
C LYS A 39 -36.24 22.56 42.36
N PHE A 40 -36.54 21.30 42.05
CA PHE A 40 -36.59 20.23 43.04
C PHE A 40 -35.18 19.69 43.32
N GLU A 41 -34.85 19.52 44.60
CA GLU A 41 -33.60 18.90 45.04
C GLU A 41 -33.61 17.37 44.78
N ASN A 42 -32.43 16.79 44.57
CA ASN A 42 -32.29 15.34 44.34
C ASN A 42 -32.84 14.50 45.50
N SER A 43 -32.76 15.00 46.73
CA SER A 43 -33.30 14.32 47.91
C SER A 43 -34.81 14.11 47.82
N THR A 44 -35.54 15.03 47.19
CA THR A 44 -37.00 14.92 47.00
C THR A 44 -37.33 13.77 46.06
N CYS A 45 -36.63 13.67 44.93
CA CYS A 45 -36.80 12.56 43.99
C CYS A 45 -36.39 11.21 44.60
N LEU A 46 -35.28 11.20 45.34
CA LEU A 46 -34.76 10.00 45.99
C LEU A 46 -35.60 9.53 47.19
N GLY A 47 -36.56 10.33 47.68
CA GLY A 47 -37.52 9.90 48.70
C GLY A 47 -38.34 8.68 48.25
N CYS A 48 -38.71 8.63 46.97
CA CYS A 48 -39.38 7.48 46.34
C CYS A 48 -38.39 6.66 45.49
N HIS A 49 -37.64 7.30 44.60
CA HIS A 49 -36.73 6.59 43.69
C HIS A 49 -35.49 6.01 44.37
N GLY A 50 -35.14 6.43 45.59
CA GLY A 50 -34.04 5.85 46.35
C GLY A 50 -34.40 4.57 47.10
N GLN A 51 -35.66 4.14 47.06
CA GLN A 51 -36.12 2.95 47.76
C GLN A 51 -35.77 1.67 46.98
N ALA A 52 -35.18 0.70 47.68
CA ALA A 52 -34.80 -0.57 47.08
C ALA A 52 -36.03 -1.32 46.54
N GLY A 53 -35.94 -1.79 45.29
CA GLY A 53 -37.03 -2.53 44.63
C GLY A 53 -38.16 -1.65 44.08
N PHE A 54 -38.07 -0.32 44.20
CA PHE A 54 -39.09 0.58 43.66
C PHE A 54 -39.29 0.35 42.16
N SER A 55 -40.53 0.10 41.77
CA SER A 55 -40.94 -0.23 40.40
C SER A 55 -42.38 0.18 40.14
N MET A 56 -42.70 0.46 38.88
CA MET A 56 -44.05 0.82 38.43
C MET A 56 -44.34 0.15 37.09
N PRO A 57 -45.61 -0.17 36.77
CA PRO A 57 -45.98 -0.69 35.46
C PRO A 57 -45.66 0.33 34.36
N GLY A 58 -45.02 -0.13 33.29
CA GLY A 58 -44.78 0.65 32.08
C GLY A 58 -46.04 0.77 31.20
N PRO A 59 -45.96 1.54 30.10
CA PRO A 59 -47.04 1.66 29.12
C PRO A 59 -47.44 0.31 28.46
N ASP A 60 -46.54 -0.66 28.50
CA ASP A 60 -46.70 -2.04 28.03
C ASP A 60 -47.20 -3.02 29.11
N GLY A 61 -47.48 -2.52 30.33
CA GLY A 61 -47.93 -3.33 31.47
C GLY A 61 -46.82 -4.08 32.21
N HIS A 62 -45.58 -4.02 31.73
CA HIS A 62 -44.45 -4.67 32.41
C HIS A 62 -43.90 -3.82 33.55
N MET A 63 -43.54 -4.43 34.68
CA MET A 63 -42.94 -3.71 35.82
C MET A 63 -41.56 -3.17 35.46
N ARG A 64 -41.41 -1.85 35.46
CA ARG A 64 -40.14 -1.15 35.24
C ARG A 64 -39.50 -0.82 36.57
N ALA A 65 -38.26 -1.26 36.79
CA ALA A 65 -37.47 -0.84 37.94
C ALA A 65 -37.14 0.66 37.85
N LEU A 66 -37.48 1.41 38.90
CA LEU A 66 -37.31 2.86 39.01
C LEU A 66 -36.32 3.27 40.10
N HIS A 67 -35.71 2.30 40.76
CA HIS A 67 -34.77 2.50 41.84
C HIS A 67 -33.43 3.11 41.36
N VAL A 68 -33.00 4.20 42.00
CA VAL A 68 -31.74 4.92 41.80
C VAL A 68 -30.92 4.88 43.08
N VAL A 69 -29.73 4.29 43.00
CA VAL A 69 -28.80 4.19 44.13
C VAL A 69 -28.00 5.48 44.24
N LYS A 70 -28.33 6.32 45.23
CA LYS A 70 -27.70 7.64 45.48
C LYS A 70 -26.17 7.60 45.41
N GLY A 71 -25.55 6.63 46.08
CA GLY A 71 -24.09 6.50 46.12
C GLY A 71 -23.47 6.16 44.75
N LYS A 72 -24.15 5.34 43.93
CA LYS A 72 -23.71 5.02 42.57
C LYS A 72 -23.91 6.18 41.60
N PHE A 73 -25.03 6.90 41.72
CA PHE A 73 -25.29 8.10 40.93
C PHE A 73 -24.28 9.21 41.24
N GLY A 74 -23.95 9.44 42.51
CA GLY A 74 -22.96 10.44 42.91
C GLY A 74 -21.56 10.22 42.31
N LYS A 75 -21.20 8.98 41.96
CA LYS A 75 -19.95 8.62 41.27
C LYS A 75 -20.01 8.75 39.74
N SER A 76 -21.20 8.97 39.18
CA SER A 76 -21.40 9.20 37.75
C SER A 76 -20.78 10.53 37.32
N VAL A 77 -20.41 10.65 36.04
CA VAL A 77 -20.00 11.93 35.44
C VAL A 77 -21.13 12.98 35.49
N HIS A 78 -22.38 12.53 35.66
CA HIS A 78 -23.55 13.38 35.87
C HIS A 78 -23.92 13.55 37.35
N GLY A 79 -23.15 12.99 38.29
CA GLY A 79 -23.52 12.94 39.72
C GLY A 79 -23.69 14.29 40.42
N LYS A 80 -23.19 15.37 39.81
CA LYS A 80 -23.36 16.76 40.28
C LYS A 80 -24.61 17.46 39.71
N ARG A 81 -25.34 16.83 38.78
CA ARG A 81 -26.57 17.38 38.19
C ARG A 81 -27.77 17.13 39.10
N LEU A 82 -28.75 18.01 39.01
CA LEU A 82 -30.06 17.78 39.60
C LEU A 82 -30.85 16.79 38.72
N CYS A 83 -31.73 16.00 39.31
CA CYS A 83 -32.61 15.06 38.59
C CYS A 83 -33.43 15.82 37.54
N VAL A 84 -33.93 17.00 37.89
CA VAL A 84 -34.71 17.88 37.00
C VAL A 84 -33.88 18.56 35.91
N ASP A 85 -32.55 18.54 35.98
CA ASP A 85 -31.70 19.00 34.87
C ASP A 85 -31.79 18.05 33.66
N CYS A 86 -32.10 16.77 33.92
CA CYS A 86 -32.31 15.76 32.89
C CYS A 86 -33.80 15.48 32.66
N HIS A 87 -34.59 15.40 33.72
CA HIS A 87 -36.04 15.23 33.70
C HIS A 87 -36.76 16.58 33.67
N THR A 88 -36.54 17.31 32.58
CA THR A 88 -36.99 18.71 32.44
C THR A 88 -38.51 18.88 32.35
N ASP A 89 -39.23 17.78 32.16
CA ASP A 89 -40.69 17.73 32.05
C ASP A 89 -41.39 17.44 33.39
N ILE A 90 -40.63 17.28 34.48
CA ILE A 90 -41.17 17.16 35.84
C ILE A 90 -41.32 18.55 36.45
N THR A 91 -42.57 19.02 36.52
CA THR A 91 -42.91 20.35 37.07
C THR A 91 -43.66 20.29 38.40
N GLU A 92 -44.08 19.11 38.84
CA GLU A 92 -44.76 18.87 40.12
C GLU A 92 -44.38 17.51 40.72
N ILE A 93 -44.44 17.40 42.06
CA ILE A 93 -44.15 16.15 42.81
C ILE A 93 -45.25 15.94 43.87
N PRO A 94 -45.97 14.79 43.89
CA PRO A 94 -45.88 13.67 42.96
C PRO A 94 -46.18 14.06 41.51
N HIS A 95 -45.43 13.51 40.55
CA HIS A 95 -45.60 13.81 39.13
C HIS A 95 -46.85 13.10 38.56
N LYS A 96 -47.44 13.63 37.48
CA LYS A 96 -48.67 13.11 36.85
C LYS A 96 -48.57 11.62 36.51
N GLU A 97 -49.61 10.88 36.85
CA GLU A 97 -49.76 9.47 36.46
C GLU A 97 -49.99 9.33 34.95
N GLY A 98 -49.52 8.23 34.37
CA GLY A 98 -49.68 7.94 32.94
C GLY A 98 -48.78 8.74 31.99
N VAL A 99 -47.96 9.67 32.50
CA VAL A 99 -47.02 10.44 31.68
C VAL A 99 -45.68 9.72 31.57
N THR A 100 -45.24 9.47 30.33
CA THR A 100 -43.90 8.91 30.09
C THR A 100 -42.89 10.03 30.02
N HIS A 101 -42.11 10.21 31.08
CA HIS A 101 -41.00 11.16 31.12
C HIS A 101 -39.81 10.66 30.31
N LYS A 102 -39.37 11.42 29.29
CA LYS A 102 -38.29 11.03 28.37
C LYS A 102 -37.09 11.97 28.49
N VAL A 103 -35.91 11.40 28.66
CA VAL A 103 -34.63 12.14 28.69
C VAL A 103 -33.88 11.93 27.38
N SER A 104 -33.47 13.02 26.73
CA SER A 104 -32.62 12.97 25.54
C SER A 104 -31.17 13.37 25.88
N CYS A 105 -30.27 12.37 25.93
CA CYS A 105 -28.84 12.61 26.10
C CYS A 105 -28.28 13.49 24.98
N VAL A 106 -28.74 13.27 23.75
CA VAL A 106 -28.28 13.96 22.53
C VAL A 106 -28.65 15.44 22.58
N SER A 107 -29.92 15.75 22.87
CA SER A 107 -30.40 17.13 22.89
C SER A 107 -29.71 17.93 24.00
N CYS A 108 -29.57 17.34 25.18
CA CYS A 108 -28.88 17.98 26.31
C CYS A 108 -27.41 18.27 25.97
N HIS A 109 -26.67 17.27 25.50
CA HIS A 109 -25.25 17.44 25.17
C HIS A 109 -25.03 18.46 24.05
N LYS A 110 -25.85 18.43 22.98
CA LYS A 110 -25.77 19.42 21.90
C LYS A 110 -26.02 20.84 22.41
N LYS A 111 -27.06 21.04 23.23
CA LYS A 111 -27.36 22.35 23.82
C LYS A 111 -26.19 22.88 24.68
N LEU A 112 -25.64 22.03 25.54
CA LEU A 112 -24.48 22.39 26.38
C LEU A 112 -23.24 22.71 25.54
N TRP A 113 -23.06 22.03 24.40
CA TRP A 113 -21.92 22.26 23.52
C TRP A 113 -22.03 23.57 22.75
N GLU A 114 -23.21 23.89 22.22
CA GLU A 114 -23.45 25.19 21.57
C GLU A 114 -23.26 26.34 22.58
N GLN A 115 -23.79 26.20 23.80
CA GLN A 115 -23.54 27.17 24.86
C GLN A 115 -22.03 27.33 25.15
N ALA A 116 -21.27 26.23 25.21
CA ALA A 116 -19.83 26.29 25.42
C ALA A 116 -19.08 26.97 24.25
N LYS A 117 -19.60 26.88 23.02
CA LYS A 117 -19.06 27.63 21.87
C LYS A 117 -19.36 29.11 21.97
N ASP A 118 -20.61 29.47 22.26
CA ASP A 118 -21.07 30.85 22.38
C ASP A 118 -20.30 31.59 23.49
N GLU A 119 -20.01 30.90 24.59
CA GLU A 119 -19.23 31.44 25.71
C GLU A 119 -17.70 31.39 25.50
N GLY A 120 -17.20 30.82 24.40
CA GLY A 120 -15.77 30.65 24.15
C GLY A 120 -15.06 29.63 25.08
N LYS A 121 -15.81 28.75 25.73
CA LYS A 121 -15.33 27.78 26.75
C LYS A 121 -15.15 26.36 26.22
N THR A 122 -14.93 26.19 24.92
CA THR A 122 -14.77 24.87 24.30
C THR A 122 -13.58 24.09 24.85
N LYS A 123 -12.48 24.77 25.21
CA LYS A 123 -11.30 24.15 25.85
C LYS A 123 -11.61 23.60 27.25
N GLU A 124 -12.36 24.35 28.05
CA GLU A 124 -12.78 23.92 29.39
C GLU A 124 -13.76 22.73 29.34
N ASN A 125 -14.46 22.59 28.22
CA ASN A 125 -15.46 21.56 27.96
C ASN A 125 -14.98 20.50 26.93
N GLU A 126 -13.68 20.27 26.82
CA GLU A 126 -13.10 19.34 25.82
C GLU A 126 -13.77 17.95 25.86
N ARG A 127 -14.04 17.43 27.07
CA ARG A 127 -14.69 16.13 27.22
C ARG A 127 -16.10 16.11 26.63
N LEU A 128 -16.85 17.21 26.72
CA LEU A 128 -18.17 17.34 26.08
C LEU A 128 -18.02 17.34 24.56
N GLY A 129 -17.01 18.01 24.01
CA GLY A 129 -16.68 17.97 22.58
C GLY A 129 -16.46 16.55 22.08
N VAL A 130 -15.68 15.74 22.81
CA VAL A 130 -15.48 14.31 22.47
C VAL A 130 -16.83 13.56 22.44
N VAL A 131 -17.72 13.81 23.40
CA VAL A 131 -19.03 13.16 23.43
C VAL A 131 -19.91 13.58 22.25
N ILE A 132 -19.84 14.84 21.80
CA ILE A 132 -20.52 15.30 20.60
C ILE A 132 -20.03 14.56 19.37
N THR A 133 -18.72 14.40 19.20
CA THR A 133 -18.16 13.59 18.10
C THR A 133 -18.67 12.14 18.16
N GLN A 134 -18.72 11.53 19.36
CA GLN A 134 -19.26 10.17 19.49
C GLN A 134 -20.77 10.10 19.18
N ILE A 135 -21.54 11.13 19.52
CA ILE A 135 -22.96 11.24 19.13
C ILE A 135 -23.08 11.28 17.61
N GLU A 136 -22.27 12.08 16.92
CA GLU A 136 -22.29 12.19 15.46
C GLU A 136 -21.94 10.87 14.78
N HIS A 137 -20.96 10.13 15.32
CA HIS A 137 -20.63 8.79 14.84
C HIS A 137 -21.79 7.82 15.07
N TYR A 138 -22.37 7.82 16.28
CA TYR A 138 -23.49 6.96 16.62
C TYR A 138 -24.66 7.15 15.67
N MET A 139 -25.00 8.41 15.34
CA MET A 139 -26.09 8.71 14.40
C MET A 139 -25.85 8.15 12.99
N LYS A 140 -24.60 7.88 12.61
CA LYS A 140 -24.26 7.25 11.33
C LYS A 140 -24.20 5.72 11.41
N SER A 141 -24.08 5.16 12.60
CA SER A 141 -23.96 3.71 12.83
C SER A 141 -25.25 2.94 12.49
N VAL A 142 -25.14 1.62 12.38
CA VAL A 142 -26.29 0.71 12.21
C VAL A 142 -27.20 0.68 13.44
N HIS A 143 -26.68 1.04 14.62
CA HIS A 143 -27.45 1.04 15.87
C HIS A 143 -28.45 2.20 15.95
N ALA A 144 -28.10 3.36 15.41
CA ALA A 144 -29.00 4.53 15.39
C ALA A 144 -30.06 4.49 14.28
N ARG A 145 -30.07 3.45 13.44
CA ARG A 145 -31.04 3.27 12.36
C ARG A 145 -32.11 2.25 12.77
N PRO A 146 -33.36 2.40 12.32
CA PRO A 146 -34.35 1.34 12.42
C PRO A 146 -33.97 0.11 11.58
N SER A 147 -34.54 -1.04 11.91
CA SER A 147 -34.40 -2.25 11.09
C SER A 147 -35.56 -2.37 10.09
N ASP A 148 -35.39 -3.21 9.06
CA ASP A 148 -36.49 -3.54 8.14
C ASP A 148 -37.65 -4.26 8.85
N ALA A 149 -37.36 -4.97 9.94
CA ALA A 149 -38.36 -5.70 10.73
C ALA A 149 -39.17 -4.78 11.65
N ASP A 150 -38.60 -3.67 12.10
CA ASP A 150 -39.24 -2.69 12.97
C ASP A 150 -38.69 -1.29 12.69
N GLN A 151 -39.48 -0.51 11.94
CA GLN A 151 -39.17 0.87 11.61
C GLN A 151 -39.60 1.87 12.69
N SER A 152 -40.29 1.42 13.75
CA SER A 152 -40.84 2.29 14.79
C SER A 152 -39.79 2.75 15.82
N ARG A 153 -38.63 2.09 15.86
CA ARG A 153 -37.55 2.36 16.82
C ARG A 153 -36.18 2.13 16.20
N THR A 154 -35.16 2.72 16.82
CA THR A 154 -33.75 2.44 16.48
C THR A 154 -33.32 1.07 17.02
N ASN A 155 -32.28 0.49 16.42
CA ASN A 155 -31.77 -0.83 16.81
C ASN A 155 -31.20 -0.87 18.23
N ALA A 156 -30.47 0.15 18.65
CA ALA A 156 -30.00 0.32 20.02
C ALA A 156 -29.77 1.80 20.32
N THR A 157 -30.09 2.24 21.53
CA THR A 157 -29.96 3.63 22.00
C THR A 157 -28.79 3.80 22.97
N CYS A 158 -28.53 5.06 23.37
CA CYS A 158 -27.48 5.37 24.34
C CYS A 158 -27.62 4.58 25.66
N TYR A 159 -28.86 4.37 26.13
CA TYR A 159 -29.11 3.71 27.42
C TYR A 159 -29.12 2.17 27.33
N ASP A 160 -29.05 1.60 26.13
CA ASP A 160 -28.87 0.16 25.94
C ASP A 160 -27.41 -0.26 26.18
N CYS A 161 -26.48 0.66 25.88
CA CYS A 161 -25.03 0.48 26.06
C CYS A 161 -24.50 1.14 27.35
N HIS A 162 -24.98 2.34 27.67
CA HIS A 162 -24.67 3.06 28.89
C HIS A 162 -25.83 2.95 29.89
N GLN A 163 -25.55 2.93 31.19
CA GLN A 163 -26.63 3.06 32.18
C GLN A 163 -27.10 4.52 32.24
N ALA A 164 -28.42 4.76 32.21
CA ALA A 164 -28.99 6.11 32.20
C ALA A 164 -28.49 7.00 33.37
N HIS A 165 -28.35 6.41 34.57
CA HIS A 165 -27.88 7.12 35.77
C HIS A 165 -26.40 6.88 36.10
N TYR A 166 -25.77 5.83 35.56
CA TYR A 166 -24.46 5.34 36.04
C TYR A 166 -23.42 5.32 34.91
N VAL A 167 -22.93 6.50 34.53
CA VAL A 167 -21.87 6.66 33.53
C VAL A 167 -20.59 7.10 34.24
N TYR A 168 -19.56 6.26 34.24
CA TYR A 168 -18.40 6.48 35.10
C TYR A 168 -17.17 7.08 34.37
N PRO A 169 -16.36 7.92 35.05
CA PRO A 169 -15.18 8.55 34.45
C PRO A 169 -14.10 7.54 34.10
N LYS A 170 -13.22 7.90 33.15
CA LYS A 170 -12.08 7.06 32.75
C LYS A 170 -11.16 6.84 33.96
N GLY A 171 -10.71 5.60 34.17
CA GLY A 171 -9.81 5.24 35.28
C GLY A 171 -10.49 4.79 36.58
N SER A 172 -11.80 5.05 36.74
CA SER A 172 -12.57 4.55 37.89
C SER A 172 -12.73 3.03 37.87
N ASP A 173 -12.87 2.43 39.06
CA ASP A 173 -13.08 0.98 39.19
C ASP A 173 -14.44 0.57 38.66
N GLU A 174 -15.48 1.39 38.86
CA GLU A 174 -16.81 1.14 38.32
C GLU A 174 -16.81 1.11 36.78
N ARG A 175 -15.95 1.91 36.13
CA ARG A 175 -15.79 1.83 34.68
C ARG A 175 -15.06 0.56 34.24
N LYS A 176 -14.09 0.07 35.01
CA LYS A 176 -13.42 -1.22 34.73
C LYS A 176 -14.43 -2.37 34.82
N GLU A 177 -15.26 -2.38 35.85
CA GLU A 177 -16.34 -3.36 35.99
C GLU A 177 -17.35 -3.25 34.84
N TRP A 178 -17.79 -2.03 34.49
CA TRP A 178 -18.67 -1.81 33.35
C TRP A 178 -18.06 -2.34 32.05
N ARG A 179 -16.76 -2.10 31.83
CA ARG A 179 -16.03 -2.59 30.65
C ARG A 179 -16.04 -4.12 30.57
N LEU A 180 -15.74 -4.81 31.68
CA LEU A 180 -15.78 -6.28 31.74
C LEU A 180 -17.17 -6.86 31.44
N ASN A 181 -18.23 -6.08 31.66
CA ASN A 181 -19.60 -6.49 31.37
C ASN A 181 -20.08 -6.15 29.95
N ILE A 182 -19.30 -5.42 29.14
CA ILE A 182 -19.67 -5.05 27.75
C ILE A 182 -20.08 -6.28 26.91
N PRO A 183 -19.39 -7.43 26.95
CA PRO A 183 -19.83 -8.60 26.19
C PRO A 183 -21.26 -9.03 26.52
N ASN A 184 -21.68 -8.96 27.78
CA ASN A 184 -23.05 -9.26 28.18
C ASN A 184 -24.03 -8.16 27.77
N THR A 185 -23.60 -6.89 27.76
CA THR A 185 -24.40 -5.77 27.24
C THR A 185 -24.71 -5.96 25.77
N CYS A 186 -23.70 -6.26 24.94
CA CYS A 186 -23.89 -6.59 23.53
C CYS A 186 -24.73 -7.87 23.34
N GLY A 187 -24.51 -8.87 24.21
CA GLY A 187 -25.21 -10.16 24.18
C GLY A 187 -26.73 -10.09 24.39
N LYS A 188 -27.26 -8.97 24.91
CA LYS A 188 -28.73 -8.77 24.98
C LYS A 188 -29.39 -8.82 23.60
N CYS A 189 -28.69 -8.34 22.57
CA CYS A 189 -29.15 -8.37 21.18
C CYS A 189 -28.34 -9.35 20.31
N HIS A 190 -27.08 -9.61 20.67
CA HIS A 190 -26.15 -10.49 19.94
C HIS A 190 -25.82 -11.75 20.75
N ALA A 191 -26.84 -12.45 21.24
CA ALA A 191 -26.69 -13.59 22.15
C ALA A 191 -25.76 -14.67 21.56
N LYS A 192 -25.95 -15.03 20.28
CA LYS A 192 -25.10 -16.01 19.59
C LYS A 192 -23.63 -15.60 19.60
N GLN A 193 -23.31 -14.37 19.20
CA GLN A 193 -21.94 -13.87 19.15
C GLN A 193 -21.31 -13.79 20.54
N ARG A 194 -22.09 -13.41 21.56
CA ARG A 194 -21.63 -13.41 22.95
C ARG A 194 -21.29 -14.81 23.44
N ASP A 195 -22.12 -15.80 23.11
CA ASP A 195 -21.90 -17.18 23.53
C ASP A 195 -20.70 -17.80 22.82
N GLU A 196 -20.51 -17.52 21.53
CA GLU A 196 -19.28 -17.87 20.81
C GLU A 196 -18.05 -17.19 21.45
N TYR A 197 -18.13 -15.88 21.69
CA TYR A 197 -17.08 -15.09 22.35
C TYR A 197 -16.67 -15.68 23.69
N ALA A 198 -17.63 -16.11 24.51
CA ALA A 198 -17.35 -16.72 25.82
C ALA A 198 -16.47 -17.98 25.73
N THR A 199 -16.48 -18.68 24.60
CA THR A 199 -15.62 -19.85 24.38
C THR A 199 -14.20 -19.51 23.94
N SER A 200 -13.95 -18.28 23.49
CA SER A 200 -12.65 -17.83 22.99
C SER A 200 -11.64 -17.56 24.12
N VAL A 201 -10.36 -17.48 23.76
CA VAL A 201 -9.29 -17.09 24.70
C VAL A 201 -9.54 -15.70 25.31
N HIS A 202 -10.00 -14.73 24.51
CA HIS A 202 -10.34 -13.40 25.01
C HIS A 202 -11.57 -13.44 25.93
N GLY A 203 -12.59 -14.23 25.57
CA GLY A 203 -13.80 -14.39 26.38
C GLY A 203 -13.54 -15.00 27.74
N LYS A 204 -12.73 -16.07 27.81
CA LYS A 204 -12.31 -16.68 29.07
C LYS A 204 -11.56 -15.68 29.95
N GLU A 205 -10.60 -14.96 29.38
CA GLU A 205 -9.85 -13.93 30.11
C GLU A 205 -10.76 -12.85 30.71
N VAL A 206 -11.76 -12.38 29.96
CA VAL A 206 -12.68 -11.33 30.43
C VAL A 206 -13.74 -11.86 31.41
N LEU A 207 -14.40 -12.97 31.06
CA LEU A 207 -15.58 -13.46 31.79
C LEU A 207 -15.21 -14.28 33.01
N GLU A 208 -14.15 -15.10 32.92
CA GLU A 208 -13.69 -15.98 34.00
C GLU A 208 -12.60 -15.31 34.83
N ASN A 209 -11.51 -14.87 34.17
CA ASN A 209 -10.32 -14.34 34.87
C ASN A 209 -10.43 -12.84 35.23
N LYS A 210 -11.51 -12.16 34.81
CA LYS A 210 -11.73 -10.72 35.03
C LYS A 210 -10.56 -9.83 34.56
N ASN A 211 -9.87 -10.28 33.52
CA ASN A 211 -8.74 -9.56 32.93
C ASN A 211 -9.24 -8.37 32.10
N ALA A 212 -9.08 -7.15 32.64
CA ALA A 212 -9.55 -5.92 32.00
C ALA A 212 -8.73 -5.51 30.74
N PHE A 213 -7.56 -6.12 30.54
CA PHE A 213 -6.69 -5.89 29.39
C PHE A 213 -7.01 -6.79 28.20
N ALA A 214 -7.74 -7.89 28.42
CA ALA A 214 -8.19 -8.75 27.33
C ALA A 214 -9.21 -8.03 26.45
N ALA A 215 -9.17 -8.35 25.15
CA ALA A 215 -10.00 -7.69 24.16
C ALA A 215 -11.48 -8.05 24.34
N ILE A 216 -12.34 -7.03 24.34
CA ILE A 216 -13.81 -7.16 24.33
C ILE A 216 -14.39 -6.73 22.98
N CYS A 217 -15.71 -6.86 22.82
CA CYS A 217 -16.41 -6.50 21.58
C CYS A 217 -16.03 -5.10 21.05
N SER A 218 -15.91 -4.11 21.94
CA SER A 218 -15.60 -2.72 21.59
C SER A 218 -14.18 -2.48 21.09
N ASP A 219 -13.26 -3.40 21.36
CA ASP A 219 -11.86 -3.25 20.95
C ASP A 219 -11.69 -3.73 19.51
N CYS A 220 -12.54 -4.65 19.05
CA CYS A 220 -12.56 -5.14 17.66
C CYS A 220 -13.56 -4.36 16.80
N HIS A 221 -14.79 -4.14 17.30
CA HIS A 221 -15.85 -3.37 16.66
C HIS A 221 -15.95 -2.01 17.34
N THR A 222 -15.69 -0.92 16.61
CA THR A 222 -15.84 0.47 17.09
C THR A 222 -17.14 0.64 17.92
N THR A 223 -17.20 1.48 18.94
CA THR A 223 -18.40 1.49 19.82
C THR A 223 -19.54 2.37 19.33
N HIS A 224 -19.20 3.50 18.72
CA HIS A 224 -20.18 4.49 18.26
C HIS A 224 -20.20 4.63 16.74
N ASP A 225 -19.28 4.01 16.01
CA ASP A 225 -19.24 4.09 14.54
C ASP A 225 -19.36 2.70 13.93
N VAL A 226 -20.25 1.87 14.51
CA VAL A 226 -20.46 0.48 14.07
C VAL A 226 -21.17 0.49 12.72
N ALA A 227 -20.51 -0.01 11.68
CA ALA A 227 -21.11 -0.31 10.39
C ALA A 227 -21.47 -1.81 10.29
N SER A 228 -22.07 -2.24 9.17
CA SER A 228 -22.43 -3.64 9.01
C SER A 228 -21.17 -4.52 8.97
N PRO A 229 -21.16 -5.68 9.65
CA PRO A 229 -20.05 -6.63 9.57
C PRO A 229 -19.77 -7.16 8.16
N SER A 230 -20.76 -7.05 7.25
CA SER A 230 -20.61 -7.41 5.83
C SER A 230 -19.76 -6.42 5.04
N ASP A 231 -19.62 -5.18 5.53
CA ASP A 231 -19.01 -4.10 4.77
C ASP A 231 -17.48 -4.23 4.78
N ASP A 232 -16.86 -3.98 3.62
CA ASP A 232 -15.41 -4.01 3.46
C ASP A 232 -14.70 -3.05 4.42
N SER A 233 -15.28 -1.86 4.65
CA SER A 233 -14.79 -0.87 5.60
C SER A 233 -14.72 -1.42 7.02
N THR A 234 -15.77 -2.11 7.47
CA THR A 234 -15.83 -2.75 8.80
C THR A 234 -14.76 -3.85 8.92
N ARG A 235 -14.65 -4.72 7.91
CA ARG A 235 -13.66 -5.81 7.88
C ARG A 235 -12.23 -5.27 7.97
N LEU A 236 -11.94 -4.17 7.28
CA LEU A 236 -10.62 -3.51 7.29
C LEU A 236 -10.30 -2.87 8.64
N VAL A 237 -11.29 -2.26 9.30
CA VAL A 237 -11.13 -1.68 10.63
C VAL A 237 -10.89 -2.76 11.68
N ILE A 238 -11.68 -3.83 11.70
CA ILE A 238 -11.52 -4.95 12.65
C ILE A 238 -10.10 -5.55 12.55
N PHE A 239 -9.62 -5.75 11.33
CA PHE A 239 -8.27 -6.24 11.09
C PHE A 239 -7.19 -5.33 11.71
N LYS A 240 -7.28 -4.00 11.49
CA LYS A 240 -6.34 -3.04 12.08
C LYS A 240 -6.41 -3.03 13.60
N ASN A 241 -7.61 -3.19 14.15
CA ASN A 241 -7.84 -3.16 15.60
C ASN A 241 -7.15 -4.30 16.35
N CYS A 242 -6.90 -5.46 15.72
CA CYS A 242 -6.07 -6.51 16.30
C CYS A 242 -4.66 -6.00 16.65
N GLY A 243 -4.12 -5.06 15.86
CA GLY A 243 -2.80 -4.46 16.07
C GLY A 243 -2.69 -3.57 17.31
N ASN A 244 -3.80 -3.14 17.90
CA ASN A 244 -3.77 -2.36 19.15
C ASN A 244 -3.16 -3.14 20.32
N CYS A 245 -3.15 -4.48 20.24
CA CYS A 245 -2.49 -5.36 21.20
C CYS A 245 -1.51 -6.35 20.56
N HIS A 246 -1.66 -6.67 19.26
CA HIS A 246 -0.81 -7.61 18.53
C HIS A 246 0.03 -6.92 17.44
N GLU A 247 0.77 -5.88 17.83
CA GLU A 247 1.52 -5.01 16.91
C GLU A 247 2.51 -5.78 16.03
N ASP A 248 3.33 -6.65 16.61
CA ASP A 248 4.31 -7.45 15.84
C ASP A 248 3.65 -8.43 14.85
N ASN A 249 2.52 -9.03 15.23
CA ASN A 249 1.79 -9.93 14.35
C ASN A 249 1.14 -9.15 13.20
N LEU A 250 0.60 -7.96 13.48
CA LEU A 250 0.07 -7.08 12.45
C LEU A 250 1.20 -6.66 11.49
N ARG A 251 2.35 -6.20 12.01
CA ARG A 251 3.50 -5.77 11.20
C ARG A 251 3.99 -6.86 10.25
N THR A 252 4.22 -8.07 10.75
CA THR A 252 4.66 -9.20 9.92
C THR A 252 3.58 -9.63 8.92
N TYR A 253 2.32 -9.60 9.32
CA TYR A 253 1.20 -9.91 8.43
C TYR A 253 1.06 -8.90 7.29
N LEU A 254 1.26 -7.60 7.56
CA LEU A 254 1.20 -6.53 6.57
C LEU A 254 2.24 -6.72 5.44
N GLY A 255 3.36 -7.39 5.72
CA GLY A 255 4.36 -7.76 4.72
C GLY A 255 3.95 -8.92 3.79
N THR A 256 2.84 -9.61 4.06
CA THR A 256 2.31 -10.64 3.17
C THR A 256 1.42 -10.03 2.09
N TYR A 257 1.17 -10.76 1.00
CA TYR A 257 0.23 -10.32 -0.03
C TYR A 257 -1.18 -10.03 0.52
N HIS A 258 -1.67 -10.82 1.49
CA HIS A 258 -2.96 -10.55 2.14
C HIS A 258 -2.96 -9.24 2.92
N GLY A 259 -1.84 -8.94 3.59
CA GLY A 259 -1.58 -7.69 4.28
C GLY A 259 -1.52 -6.50 3.32
N GLN A 260 -0.70 -6.58 2.28
CA GLN A 260 -0.52 -5.54 1.26
C GLN A 260 -1.85 -5.14 0.61
N VAL A 261 -2.68 -6.11 0.21
CA VAL A 261 -4.02 -5.82 -0.36
C VAL A 261 -4.95 -5.16 0.66
N SER A 262 -4.84 -5.53 1.94
CA SER A 262 -5.58 -4.87 3.02
C SER A 262 -5.11 -3.43 3.27
N THR A 263 -3.80 -3.17 3.18
CA THR A 263 -3.21 -1.82 3.27
C THR A 263 -3.68 -0.94 2.11
N LEU A 264 -3.84 -1.52 0.92
CA LEU A 264 -4.41 -0.85 -0.25
C LEU A 264 -5.92 -0.58 -0.13
N GLY A 265 -6.58 -1.02 0.95
CA GLY A 265 -7.98 -0.70 1.23
C GLY A 265 -8.98 -1.72 0.70
N TYR A 266 -8.56 -2.96 0.41
CA TYR A 266 -9.45 -4.00 -0.12
C TYR A 266 -9.65 -5.15 0.88
N ALA A 267 -10.88 -5.67 1.00
CA ALA A 267 -11.24 -6.63 2.05
C ALA A 267 -11.42 -8.08 1.60
N TYR A 268 -11.16 -8.37 0.32
CA TYR A 268 -11.40 -9.69 -0.29
C TYR A 268 -10.24 -10.70 -0.13
N THR A 269 -9.11 -10.29 0.46
CA THR A 269 -8.08 -11.21 0.94
C THR A 269 -8.38 -11.61 2.38
N ALA A 270 -7.75 -12.69 2.85
CA ALA A 270 -7.83 -13.09 4.24
C ALA A 270 -7.44 -11.92 5.17
N LYS A 271 -7.89 -12.01 6.43
CA LYS A 271 -7.59 -11.14 7.56
C LYS A 271 -7.36 -12.02 8.80
N CYS A 272 -6.92 -11.42 9.91
CA CYS A 272 -6.62 -12.15 11.14
C CYS A 272 -7.75 -13.10 11.56
N PHE A 273 -9.01 -12.63 11.53
CA PHE A 273 -10.18 -13.43 11.91
C PHE A 273 -10.56 -14.53 10.90
N ASP A 274 -10.16 -14.42 9.62
CA ASP A 274 -10.40 -15.47 8.64
C ASP A 274 -9.50 -16.69 8.90
N CYS A 275 -8.34 -16.49 9.54
CA CYS A 275 -7.43 -17.57 9.95
C CYS A 275 -7.63 -18.01 11.40
N HIS A 276 -7.82 -17.07 12.34
CA HIS A 276 -7.89 -17.35 13.77
C HIS A 276 -9.31 -17.56 14.31
N GLY A 277 -10.34 -17.25 13.51
CA GLY A 277 -11.74 -17.19 13.93
C GLY A 277 -12.17 -15.77 14.33
N SER A 278 -13.47 -15.49 14.25
CA SER A 278 -14.02 -14.17 14.59
C SER A 278 -14.31 -14.03 16.09
N HIS A 279 -15.29 -14.77 16.60
CA HIS A 279 -15.64 -14.78 18.03
C HIS A 279 -15.16 -16.04 18.75
N THR A 280 -14.54 -17.00 18.05
CA THR A 280 -14.14 -18.30 18.61
C THR A 280 -12.63 -18.45 18.71
N ILE A 281 -11.87 -17.34 18.71
CA ILE A 281 -10.40 -17.32 18.69
C ILE A 281 -9.82 -18.19 19.81
N GLN A 282 -8.97 -19.15 19.45
CA GLN A 282 -8.28 -20.04 20.39
C GLN A 282 -6.75 -19.84 20.33
N ARG A 283 -6.05 -20.41 21.32
CA ARG A 283 -4.59 -20.55 21.28
C ARG A 283 -4.18 -21.47 20.13
N VAL A 284 -2.97 -21.30 19.59
CA VAL A 284 -2.51 -22.00 18.38
C VAL A 284 -2.32 -23.50 18.57
N ASP A 285 -2.12 -23.94 19.82
CA ASP A 285 -1.96 -25.32 20.27
C ASP A 285 -3.27 -25.98 20.69
N ASP A 286 -4.39 -25.24 20.71
CA ASP A 286 -5.70 -25.80 21.00
C ASP A 286 -6.22 -26.57 19.77
N PRO A 287 -6.66 -27.84 19.90
CA PRO A 287 -7.21 -28.62 18.80
C PRO A 287 -8.42 -28.00 18.09
N LYS A 288 -9.15 -27.09 18.75
CA LYS A 288 -10.28 -26.34 18.17
C LYS A 288 -9.84 -25.11 17.38
N SER A 289 -8.57 -24.73 17.46
CA SER A 289 -8.04 -23.58 16.76
C SER A 289 -8.02 -23.80 15.26
N MET A 290 -8.51 -22.83 14.49
CA MET A 290 -8.46 -22.87 13.02
C MET A 290 -7.02 -22.87 12.48
N VAL A 291 -6.05 -22.38 13.25
CA VAL A 291 -4.62 -22.41 12.92
C VAL A 291 -3.86 -23.56 13.57
N HIS A 292 -4.54 -24.49 14.24
CA HIS A 292 -3.92 -25.73 14.74
C HIS A 292 -3.30 -26.52 13.57
N PRO A 293 -2.12 -27.18 13.72
CA PRO A 293 -1.51 -28.02 12.69
C PRO A 293 -2.46 -28.92 11.90
N ASP A 294 -3.41 -29.55 12.58
CA ASP A 294 -4.38 -30.46 11.96
C ASP A 294 -5.52 -29.76 11.20
N ASN A 295 -5.78 -28.49 11.52
CA ASN A 295 -6.88 -27.71 10.95
C ASN A 295 -6.43 -26.74 9.84
N ARG A 296 -5.15 -26.32 9.84
CA ARG A 296 -4.59 -25.31 8.94
C ARG A 296 -4.92 -25.54 7.47
N LEU A 297 -4.86 -26.78 7.00
CA LEU A 297 -5.18 -27.11 5.61
C LEU A 297 -6.63 -26.75 5.25
N ASN A 298 -7.57 -27.10 6.12
CA ASN A 298 -8.99 -26.80 5.92
C ASN A 298 -9.25 -25.29 5.99
N THR A 299 -8.55 -24.58 6.87
CA THR A 299 -8.59 -23.12 6.95
C THR A 299 -8.11 -22.47 5.66
N CYS A 300 -6.96 -22.88 5.12
CA CYS A 300 -6.48 -22.37 3.83
C CYS A 300 -7.45 -22.68 2.69
N LYS A 301 -8.09 -23.86 2.70
CA LYS A 301 -9.05 -24.29 1.68
C LYS A 301 -10.32 -23.46 1.59
N GLN A 302 -10.66 -22.67 2.62
CA GLN A 302 -11.80 -21.74 2.57
C GLN A 302 -11.65 -20.70 1.44
N CYS A 303 -10.41 -20.30 1.12
CA CYS A 303 -10.12 -19.39 0.02
C CYS A 303 -9.27 -20.04 -1.09
N HIS A 304 -8.38 -20.97 -0.73
CA HIS A 304 -7.52 -21.70 -1.66
C HIS A 304 -8.02 -23.13 -1.86
N MET A 305 -9.09 -23.30 -2.65
CA MET A 305 -9.74 -24.60 -2.87
C MET A 305 -8.77 -25.73 -3.31
N GLY A 306 -7.71 -25.38 -4.04
CA GLY A 306 -6.67 -26.30 -4.51
C GLY A 306 -5.47 -26.45 -3.56
N ALA A 307 -5.54 -25.94 -2.32
CA ALA A 307 -4.45 -26.01 -1.37
C ALA A 307 -4.10 -27.46 -1.02
N THR A 308 -2.80 -27.76 -1.11
CA THR A 308 -2.20 -29.06 -0.78
C THR A 308 -1.58 -29.01 0.61
N LYS A 309 -1.07 -30.16 1.11
CA LYS A 309 -0.34 -30.20 2.38
C LYS A 309 0.89 -29.27 2.40
N GLY A 310 1.53 -29.01 1.26
CA GLY A 310 2.66 -28.08 1.20
C GLY A 310 2.29 -26.67 1.67
N PHE A 311 1.06 -26.19 1.42
CA PHE A 311 0.64 -24.84 1.81
C PHE A 311 0.70 -24.57 3.30
N VAL A 312 0.50 -25.59 4.15
CA VAL A 312 0.29 -25.37 5.60
C VAL A 312 1.55 -24.95 6.34
N THR A 313 2.72 -25.08 5.70
CA THR A 313 4.01 -24.62 6.23
C THR A 313 4.39 -23.24 5.70
N PHE A 314 3.48 -22.54 5.01
CA PHE A 314 3.63 -21.11 4.77
C PHE A 314 3.60 -20.38 6.12
N GLU A 315 4.40 -19.33 6.25
CA GLU A 315 4.51 -18.54 7.49
C GLU A 315 3.86 -17.15 7.30
N PRO A 316 2.59 -16.95 7.68
CA PRO A 316 1.90 -15.65 7.54
C PRO A 316 2.45 -14.57 8.47
N HIS A 317 3.19 -14.96 9.51
CA HIS A 317 3.86 -14.09 10.47
C HIS A 317 5.40 -14.23 10.41
N GLY A 318 5.91 -14.67 9.25
CA GLY A 318 7.34 -14.81 9.00
C GLY A 318 8.08 -13.49 9.15
N ASN A 319 9.27 -13.52 9.74
CA ASN A 319 10.10 -12.35 10.00
C ASN A 319 11.55 -12.58 9.51
N THR A 320 12.07 -11.67 8.69
CA THR A 320 13.45 -11.72 8.16
C THR A 320 14.53 -11.30 9.18
N HIS A 321 14.13 -10.88 10.38
CA HIS A 321 15.03 -10.47 11.46
C HIS A 321 15.17 -11.52 12.57
N ASP A 322 14.44 -12.64 12.48
CA ASP A 322 14.47 -13.71 13.47
C ASP A 322 15.04 -14.99 12.85
N TYR A 323 16.35 -15.20 13.02
CA TYR A 323 17.04 -16.37 12.52
C TYR A 323 16.61 -17.66 13.25
N ALA A 324 16.31 -17.58 14.55
CA ALA A 324 16.00 -18.75 15.35
C ALA A 324 14.69 -19.41 14.89
N ARG A 325 13.71 -18.59 14.50
CA ARG A 325 12.40 -19.06 14.04
C ARG A 325 12.29 -19.18 12.52
N TYR A 326 12.92 -18.28 11.76
CA TYR A 326 12.78 -18.21 10.30
C TYR A 326 14.15 -18.19 9.58
N PRO A 327 14.99 -19.21 9.74
CA PRO A 327 16.36 -19.20 9.23
C PRO A 327 16.43 -19.04 7.71
N ALA A 328 15.55 -19.70 6.95
CA ALA A 328 15.51 -19.58 5.50
C ALA A 328 15.22 -18.15 5.03
N MET A 329 14.18 -17.51 5.60
CA MET A 329 13.83 -16.12 5.27
C MET A 329 14.94 -15.15 5.64
N TRP A 330 15.55 -15.34 6.82
CA TRP A 330 16.67 -14.52 7.27
C TRP A 330 17.86 -14.61 6.31
N VAL A 331 18.31 -15.83 5.99
CA VAL A 331 19.46 -16.05 5.10
C VAL A 331 19.20 -15.47 3.72
N THR A 332 18.02 -15.75 3.15
CA THR A 332 17.63 -15.18 1.85
C THR A 332 17.64 -13.65 1.89
N SER A 333 17.03 -13.03 2.90
CA SER A 333 16.99 -11.57 3.02
C SER A 333 18.40 -10.98 3.13
N LYS A 334 19.27 -11.51 3.99
CA LYS A 334 20.64 -11.00 4.14
C LYS A 334 21.46 -11.19 2.88
N PHE A 335 21.31 -12.33 2.20
CA PHE A 335 21.96 -12.56 0.91
C PHE A 335 21.52 -11.55 -0.14
N MET A 336 20.20 -11.34 -0.31
CA MET A 336 19.68 -10.38 -1.29
C MET A 336 20.14 -8.95 -0.97
N ILE A 337 20.06 -8.53 0.30
CA ILE A 337 20.54 -7.19 0.71
C ILE A 337 22.04 -7.02 0.39
N ALA A 338 22.88 -8.03 0.71
CA ALA A 338 24.30 -7.98 0.40
C ALA A 338 24.57 -7.90 -1.11
N LEU A 339 23.80 -8.66 -1.91
CA LEU A 339 23.85 -8.61 -3.36
C LEU A 339 23.50 -7.22 -3.89
N LEU A 340 22.38 -6.62 -3.43
CA LEU A 340 21.94 -5.28 -3.81
C LEU A 340 23.01 -4.23 -3.50
N ILE A 341 23.54 -4.23 -2.26
CA ILE A 341 24.59 -3.29 -1.84
C ILE A 341 25.83 -3.46 -2.72
N GLY A 342 26.26 -4.70 -2.97
CA GLY A 342 27.44 -4.97 -3.79
C GLY A 342 27.30 -4.49 -5.24
N VAL A 343 26.19 -4.85 -5.89
CA VAL A 343 25.91 -4.48 -7.28
C VAL A 343 25.80 -2.96 -7.42
N PHE A 344 24.98 -2.29 -6.59
CA PHE A 344 24.83 -0.84 -6.70
C PHE A 344 26.11 -0.08 -6.37
N SER A 345 26.84 -0.49 -5.34
CA SER A 345 28.10 0.17 -4.98
C SER A 345 29.11 0.11 -6.13
N PHE A 346 29.22 -1.04 -6.79
CA PHE A 346 30.13 -1.20 -7.93
C PHE A 346 29.71 -0.35 -9.13
N PHE A 347 28.45 -0.47 -9.58
CA PHE A 347 28.02 0.18 -10.82
C PHE A 347 27.79 1.68 -10.67
N TRP A 348 27.32 2.16 -9.51
CA TRP A 348 27.21 3.60 -9.30
C TRP A 348 28.59 4.26 -9.14
N ALA A 349 29.55 3.59 -8.48
CA ALA A 349 30.93 4.07 -8.44
C ALA A 349 31.53 4.13 -9.85
N HIS A 350 31.30 3.10 -10.66
CA HIS A 350 31.73 3.06 -12.06
C HIS A 350 31.15 4.23 -12.87
N SER A 351 29.83 4.47 -12.82
CA SER A 351 29.19 5.60 -13.50
C SER A 351 29.69 6.96 -12.98
N ALA A 352 29.89 7.11 -11.68
CA ALA A 352 30.42 8.33 -11.08
C ALA A 352 31.87 8.62 -11.53
N LEU A 353 32.71 7.59 -11.58
CA LEU A 353 34.09 7.69 -12.07
C LEU A 353 34.14 8.08 -13.56
N TRP A 354 33.18 7.61 -14.34
CA TRP A 354 33.04 8.02 -15.74
C TRP A 354 32.75 9.53 -15.86
N PHE A 355 31.75 10.03 -15.13
CA PHE A 355 31.44 11.47 -15.09
C PHE A 355 32.65 12.28 -14.62
N TYR A 356 33.32 11.84 -13.55
CA TYR A 356 34.53 12.48 -13.06
C TYR A 356 35.61 12.57 -14.15
N ARG A 357 35.84 11.48 -14.88
CA ARG A 357 36.89 11.42 -15.89
C ARG A 357 36.58 12.32 -17.08
N GLU A 358 35.37 12.26 -17.60
CA GLU A 358 34.96 13.12 -18.70
C GLU A 358 34.97 14.60 -18.31
N TYR A 359 34.53 14.94 -17.10
CA TYR A 359 34.63 16.30 -16.58
C TYR A 359 36.09 16.78 -16.57
N LYS A 360 37.03 15.93 -16.12
CA LYS A 360 38.46 16.24 -16.08
C LYS A 360 39.04 16.42 -17.49
N ASP A 361 38.74 15.52 -18.43
CA ASP A 361 39.22 15.61 -19.81
C ASP A 361 38.68 16.87 -20.51
N ARG A 362 37.39 17.23 -20.29
CA ARG A 362 36.81 18.49 -20.79
C ARG A 362 37.48 19.72 -20.19
N LYS A 363 37.73 19.74 -18.88
CA LYS A 363 38.45 20.85 -18.21
C LYS A 363 39.89 21.00 -18.72
N GLN A 364 40.52 19.89 -19.13
CA GLN A 364 41.85 19.87 -19.73
C GLN A 364 41.85 20.28 -21.21
N GLY A 365 40.71 20.67 -21.79
CA GLY A 365 40.63 21.04 -23.20
C GLY A 365 40.85 19.87 -24.15
N LYS A 366 40.83 18.63 -23.66
CA LYS A 366 40.76 17.42 -24.50
C LYS A 366 39.33 17.32 -25.03
N ASN A 367 38.91 18.30 -25.81
CA ASN A 367 37.77 18.13 -26.69
C ASN A 367 38.18 17.00 -27.63
N ILE A 368 37.40 15.92 -27.66
CA ILE A 368 37.57 14.88 -28.66
C ILE A 368 36.70 15.29 -29.86
N PRO A 369 37.24 15.96 -30.89
CA PRO A 369 36.85 15.70 -32.24
C PRO A 369 38.02 14.95 -32.88
N HIS A 370 37.89 13.64 -33.04
CA HIS A 370 38.80 12.91 -33.89
C HIS A 370 38.03 11.88 -34.69
N VAL A 371 37.62 12.28 -35.88
CA VAL A 371 37.33 11.33 -36.94
C VAL A 371 38.30 11.64 -38.08
N MET A 372 39.07 10.63 -38.48
CA MET A 372 39.83 10.69 -39.73
C MET A 372 38.83 10.60 -40.89
N THR A 373 38.41 11.74 -41.41
CA THR A 373 37.46 11.86 -42.53
C THR A 373 38.00 11.30 -43.85
N ALA A 374 39.31 11.11 -43.96
CA ALA A 374 39.96 10.61 -45.17
C ALA A 374 39.53 9.18 -45.55
N GLU A 375 39.25 8.29 -44.59
CA GLU A 375 38.80 6.92 -44.88
C GLU A 375 37.30 6.86 -45.25
N MET A 376 36.51 7.83 -44.80
CA MET A 376 35.07 7.90 -45.06
C MET A 376 34.71 8.20 -46.51
N GLU A 377 35.57 8.92 -47.24
CA GLU A 377 35.33 9.23 -48.65
C GLU A 377 35.27 7.95 -49.50
N SER A 378 35.93 6.88 -49.07
CA SER A 378 35.95 5.57 -49.76
C SER A 378 34.69 4.71 -49.52
N LEU A 379 33.94 4.95 -48.44
CA LEU A 379 32.78 4.15 -48.03
C LEU A 379 31.43 4.81 -48.37
N GLY A 380 31.45 6.05 -48.87
CA GLY A 380 30.29 6.82 -49.29
C GLY A 380 29.74 7.74 -48.21
N LYS A 381 29.64 9.04 -48.51
CA LYS A 381 29.06 10.05 -47.60
C LYS A 381 27.60 9.71 -47.31
N GLY A 382 27.24 9.63 -46.02
CA GLY A 382 25.86 9.38 -45.56
C GLY A 382 25.46 7.91 -45.37
N LYS A 383 26.40 6.96 -45.47
CA LYS A 383 26.16 5.55 -45.15
C LYS A 383 26.28 5.28 -43.64
N TYR A 384 25.46 4.35 -43.16
CA TYR A 384 25.35 3.93 -41.76
C TYR A 384 25.65 2.43 -41.64
N TYR A 385 26.05 1.98 -40.45
CA TYR A 385 26.19 0.56 -40.13
C TYR A 385 24.89 0.02 -39.52
N GLN A 386 24.36 -1.06 -40.08
CA GLN A 386 23.19 -1.75 -39.53
C GLN A 386 23.58 -2.58 -38.30
N ARG A 387 23.30 -2.05 -37.10
CA ARG A 387 23.59 -2.71 -35.83
C ARG A 387 22.51 -3.72 -35.42
N PHE A 388 21.23 -3.40 -35.64
CA PHE A 388 20.11 -4.23 -35.20
C PHE A 388 19.04 -4.44 -36.29
N GLY A 389 18.68 -5.72 -36.50
CA GLY A 389 17.58 -6.10 -37.38
C GLY A 389 16.19 -5.82 -36.78
N PRO A 390 15.13 -5.74 -37.60
CA PRO A 390 13.79 -5.30 -37.19
C PRO A 390 13.17 -6.09 -36.04
N ILE A 391 13.37 -7.41 -36.01
CA ILE A 391 12.82 -8.31 -34.98
C ILE A 391 13.40 -7.97 -33.60
N TRP A 392 14.70 -7.72 -33.50
CA TRP A 392 15.35 -7.37 -32.24
C TRP A 392 14.89 -6.02 -31.69
N ARG A 393 14.64 -5.05 -32.58
CA ARG A 393 14.08 -3.74 -32.20
C ARG A 393 12.67 -3.86 -31.64
N LEU A 394 11.82 -4.67 -32.29
CA LEU A 394 10.46 -4.92 -31.81
C LEU A 394 10.47 -5.68 -30.48
N ALA A 395 11.28 -6.74 -30.39
CA ALA A 395 11.45 -7.51 -29.16
C ALA A 395 11.90 -6.61 -28.00
N HIS A 396 12.89 -5.74 -28.23
CA HIS A 396 13.35 -4.78 -27.24
C HIS A 396 12.23 -3.82 -26.80
N LEU A 397 11.48 -3.24 -27.75
CA LEU A 397 10.38 -2.32 -27.41
C LEU A 397 9.29 -3.00 -26.59
N CYS A 398 8.85 -4.19 -27.00
CA CYS A 398 7.87 -4.98 -26.24
C CYS A 398 8.40 -5.37 -24.86
N PHE A 399 9.68 -5.72 -24.75
CA PHE A 399 10.33 -6.04 -23.49
C PHE A 399 10.37 -4.83 -22.56
N ALA A 400 10.78 -3.66 -23.06
CA ALA A 400 10.85 -2.42 -22.28
C ALA A 400 9.47 -2.01 -21.73
N ILE A 401 8.43 -2.05 -22.55
CA ILE A 401 7.05 -1.74 -22.12
C ILE A 401 6.57 -2.76 -21.08
N SER A 402 6.88 -4.04 -21.27
CA SER A 402 6.51 -5.09 -20.32
C SER A 402 7.19 -4.88 -18.97
N VAL A 403 8.49 -4.62 -18.95
CA VAL A 403 9.25 -4.34 -17.73
C VAL A 403 8.72 -3.11 -17.01
N MET A 404 8.48 -2.00 -17.70
CA MET A 404 7.90 -0.80 -17.09
C MET A 404 6.53 -1.06 -16.47
N THR A 405 5.69 -1.87 -17.13
CA THR A 405 4.38 -2.28 -16.63
C THR A 405 4.52 -3.18 -15.39
N LEU A 406 5.47 -4.12 -15.40
CA LEU A 406 5.77 -5.01 -14.28
C LEU A 406 6.28 -4.24 -13.06
N VAL A 407 7.17 -3.27 -13.27
CA VAL A 407 7.66 -2.39 -12.20
C VAL A 407 6.50 -1.58 -11.63
N LEU A 408 5.68 -0.95 -12.47
CA LEU A 408 4.55 -0.13 -12.00
C LEU A 408 3.55 -0.95 -11.17
N THR A 409 3.12 -2.09 -11.70
CA THR A 409 2.13 -2.97 -11.03
C THR A 409 2.71 -3.66 -9.79
N GLY A 410 3.93 -4.20 -9.89
CA GLY A 410 4.59 -4.91 -8.80
C GLY A 410 4.98 -4.00 -7.64
N MET A 411 5.57 -2.84 -7.93
CA MET A 411 6.02 -1.90 -6.89
C MET A 411 4.85 -1.22 -6.17
N SER A 412 3.72 -1.03 -6.87
CA SER A 412 2.49 -0.57 -6.22
C SER A 412 1.93 -1.60 -5.22
N ALA A 413 2.13 -2.89 -5.46
CA ALA A 413 1.74 -3.92 -4.50
C ALA A 413 2.76 -4.05 -3.36
N PHE A 414 4.05 -3.97 -3.69
CA PHE A 414 5.16 -4.10 -2.75
C PHE A 414 5.17 -2.95 -1.72
N TYR A 415 5.04 -1.70 -2.18
CA TYR A 415 4.98 -0.50 -1.36
C TYR A 415 3.54 -0.05 -1.10
N ALA A 416 2.69 -0.97 -0.62
CA ALA A 416 1.25 -0.75 -0.43
C ALA A 416 0.88 0.44 0.48
N GLU A 417 1.78 0.83 1.38
CA GLU A 417 1.64 1.97 2.29
C GLU A 417 1.97 3.32 1.66
N ALA A 418 2.65 3.33 0.52
CA ALA A 418 2.99 4.58 -0.18
C ALA A 418 1.71 5.22 -0.75
N GLY A 419 1.54 6.53 -0.56
CA GLY A 419 0.33 7.24 -0.99
C GLY A 419 0.03 7.12 -2.49
N TRP A 420 1.07 7.03 -3.32
CA TRP A 420 0.93 6.84 -4.77
C TRP A 420 0.46 5.43 -5.16
N ALA A 421 0.74 4.41 -4.33
CA ALA A 421 0.41 3.02 -4.63
C ALA A 421 -1.10 2.80 -4.67
N GLN A 422 -1.82 3.40 -3.72
CA GLN A 422 -3.28 3.36 -3.70
C GLN A 422 -3.88 4.04 -4.94
N SER A 423 -3.37 5.21 -5.34
CA SER A 423 -3.84 5.90 -6.54
C SER A 423 -3.63 5.08 -7.81
N ILE A 424 -2.49 4.42 -7.95
CA ILE A 424 -2.19 3.55 -9.10
C ILE A 424 -3.09 2.32 -9.09
N MET A 425 -3.30 1.69 -7.94
CA MET A 425 -4.21 0.54 -7.81
C MET A 425 -5.65 0.91 -8.16
N VAL A 426 -6.15 2.07 -7.71
CA VAL A 426 -7.46 2.59 -8.12
C VAL A 426 -7.50 2.84 -9.63
N GLY A 427 -6.43 3.41 -10.21
CA GLY A 427 -6.31 3.63 -11.65
C GLY A 427 -6.40 2.35 -12.49
N PHE A 428 -5.91 1.22 -11.96
CA PHE A 428 -6.07 -0.10 -12.60
C PHE A 428 -7.43 -0.78 -12.33
N GLY A 429 -8.30 -0.18 -11.52
CA GLY A 429 -9.55 -0.80 -11.08
C GLY A 429 -9.39 -1.81 -9.93
N GLY A 430 -8.27 -1.73 -9.21
CA GLY A 430 -7.95 -2.50 -8.01
C GLY A 430 -6.87 -3.56 -8.19
N PRO A 431 -6.37 -4.15 -7.08
CA PRO A 431 -5.22 -5.06 -7.11
C PRO A 431 -5.45 -6.33 -7.94
N ARG A 432 -6.69 -6.83 -8.04
CA ARG A 432 -7.03 -7.98 -8.90
C ARG A 432 -6.74 -7.68 -10.38
N ASN A 433 -7.12 -6.51 -10.86
CA ASN A 433 -6.86 -6.11 -12.25
C ASN A 433 -5.38 -5.82 -12.48
N ALA A 434 -4.72 -5.14 -11.53
CA ALA A 434 -3.28 -4.91 -11.57
C ALA A 434 -2.50 -6.23 -11.64
N ALA A 435 -2.92 -7.27 -10.90
CA ALA A 435 -2.32 -8.60 -10.95
C ALA A 435 -2.51 -9.30 -12.31
N ILE A 436 -3.65 -9.11 -12.97
CA ILE A 436 -3.89 -9.63 -14.34
C ILE A 436 -2.96 -8.93 -15.33
N ILE A 437 -2.89 -7.60 -15.28
CA ILE A 437 -1.99 -6.81 -16.13
C ILE A 437 -0.53 -7.23 -15.91
N HIS A 438 -0.13 -7.40 -14.64
CA HIS A 438 1.21 -7.88 -14.28
C HIS A 438 1.51 -9.23 -14.92
N ARG A 439 0.59 -10.20 -14.85
CA ARG A 439 0.79 -11.54 -15.44
C ARG A 439 0.84 -11.52 -16.97
N ILE A 440 0.05 -10.65 -17.62
CA ILE A 440 0.11 -10.48 -19.08
C ILE A 440 1.46 -9.91 -19.49
N ALA A 441 1.94 -8.85 -18.81
CA ALA A 441 3.26 -8.29 -19.07
C ALA A 441 4.38 -9.30 -18.79
N ALA A 442 4.26 -10.10 -17.73
CA ALA A 442 5.20 -11.18 -17.41
C ALA A 442 5.22 -12.25 -18.51
N ALA A 443 4.05 -12.64 -19.04
CA ALA A 443 3.96 -13.62 -20.11
C ALA A 443 4.61 -13.13 -21.41
N VAL A 444 4.43 -11.85 -21.76
CA VAL A 444 5.12 -11.24 -22.90
C VAL A 444 6.63 -11.23 -22.69
N MET A 445 7.09 -10.80 -21.51
CA MET A 445 8.50 -10.74 -21.16
C MET A 445 9.16 -12.13 -21.18
N LEU A 446 8.54 -13.13 -20.56
CA LEU A 446 8.99 -14.53 -20.57
C LEU A 446 8.95 -15.12 -21.98
N GLY A 447 7.91 -14.83 -22.76
CA GLY A 447 7.79 -15.27 -24.15
C GLY A 447 8.97 -14.78 -24.99
N ILE A 448 9.34 -13.49 -24.88
CA ILE A 448 10.52 -12.93 -25.55
C ILE A 448 11.80 -13.65 -25.11
N PHE A 449 11.96 -13.90 -23.81
CA PHE A 449 13.12 -14.62 -23.28
C PHE A 449 13.22 -16.05 -23.82
N PHE A 450 12.13 -16.83 -23.81
CA PHE A 450 12.14 -18.19 -24.34
C PHE A 450 12.35 -18.24 -25.85
N LEU A 451 11.76 -17.31 -26.61
CA LEU A 451 12.02 -17.18 -28.05
C LEU A 451 13.50 -16.87 -28.32
N HIS A 452 14.11 -16.02 -27.50
CA HIS A 452 15.54 -15.73 -27.56
C HIS A 452 16.39 -16.96 -27.23
N LEU A 453 16.05 -17.73 -26.20
CA LEU A 453 16.72 -19.00 -25.88
C LEU A 453 16.63 -20.01 -27.04
N ILE A 454 15.46 -20.14 -27.66
CA ILE A 454 15.25 -21.01 -28.83
C ILE A 454 16.14 -20.54 -29.98
N TYR A 455 16.17 -19.23 -30.25
CA TYR A 455 17.02 -18.66 -31.30
C TYR A 455 18.50 -18.94 -31.05
N VAL A 456 19.01 -18.67 -29.84
CA VAL A 456 20.41 -18.89 -29.49
C VAL A 456 20.76 -20.38 -29.56
N THR A 457 19.90 -21.26 -29.06
CA THR A 457 20.11 -22.72 -29.09
C THR A 457 20.17 -23.23 -30.54
N PHE A 458 19.25 -22.76 -31.39
CA PHE A 458 19.24 -23.12 -32.81
C PHE A 458 20.45 -22.56 -33.57
N PHE A 459 20.85 -21.33 -33.27
CA PHE A 459 22.04 -20.71 -33.85
C PHE A 459 23.32 -21.47 -33.47
N LEU A 460 23.45 -21.82 -32.19
CA LEU A 460 24.60 -22.58 -31.68
C LEU A 460 24.60 -24.01 -32.20
N SER A 461 23.46 -24.69 -32.29
CA SER A 461 23.41 -26.06 -32.82
C SER A 461 23.84 -26.14 -34.28
N LYS A 462 23.49 -25.14 -35.09
CA LYS A 462 23.95 -25.05 -36.49
C LYS A 462 25.43 -24.71 -36.63
N ASN A 463 25.98 -23.95 -35.69
CA ASN A 463 27.35 -23.44 -35.76
C ASN A 463 28.32 -24.09 -34.77
N TRP A 464 27.92 -25.15 -34.06
CA TRP A 464 28.61 -25.68 -32.88
C TRP A 464 30.11 -25.92 -33.07
N ARG A 465 30.50 -26.51 -34.20
CA ARG A 465 31.90 -26.84 -34.50
C ARG A 465 32.76 -25.62 -34.86
N ASN A 466 32.14 -24.54 -35.32
CA ASN A 466 32.82 -23.35 -35.83
C ASN A 466 32.58 -22.11 -34.94
N PHE A 467 31.85 -22.27 -33.84
CA PHE A 467 31.53 -21.16 -32.94
C PHE A 467 32.70 -20.92 -31.99
N ASP A 468 33.30 -19.74 -32.11
CA ASP A 468 34.31 -19.27 -31.19
C ASP A 468 33.66 -18.75 -29.90
N TRP A 469 33.68 -19.58 -28.86
CA TRP A 469 33.05 -19.30 -27.56
C TRP A 469 33.60 -18.07 -26.85
N PHE A 470 34.87 -17.73 -27.09
CA PHE A 470 35.51 -16.55 -26.50
C PHE A 470 35.82 -15.49 -27.55
N GLY A 471 35.29 -15.68 -28.76
CA GLY A 471 35.50 -14.80 -29.88
C GLY A 471 34.66 -13.52 -29.82
N PRO A 472 34.89 -12.63 -30.79
CA PRO A 472 34.27 -11.31 -30.81
C PRO A 472 32.75 -11.27 -30.95
N ARG A 473 32.15 -12.35 -31.48
CA ARG A 473 30.69 -12.46 -31.64
C ARG A 473 30.02 -13.09 -30.42
N SER A 474 30.81 -13.62 -29.47
CA SER A 474 30.30 -14.26 -28.28
C SER A 474 29.89 -13.21 -27.23
N LEU A 475 28.77 -13.50 -26.56
CA LEU A 475 28.32 -12.76 -25.38
C LEU A 475 28.87 -13.37 -24.08
N VAL A 476 29.65 -14.45 -24.16
CA VAL A 476 30.30 -15.07 -23.00
C VAL A 476 31.45 -14.16 -22.52
N PRO A 477 31.50 -13.77 -21.23
CA PRO A 477 32.62 -13.02 -20.68
C PRO A 477 33.94 -13.80 -20.80
N ASN A 478 35.02 -13.10 -21.13
CA ASN A 478 36.36 -13.67 -21.32
C ASN A 478 37.43 -12.82 -20.62
N LEU A 479 38.70 -13.24 -20.72
CA LEU A 479 39.82 -12.53 -20.08
C LEU A 479 40.07 -11.12 -20.66
N LYS A 480 39.72 -10.88 -21.93
CA LYS A 480 39.82 -9.55 -22.54
C LYS A 480 38.81 -8.59 -21.91
N ASP A 481 37.61 -9.05 -21.56
CA ASP A 481 36.62 -8.22 -20.85
C ASP A 481 37.15 -7.76 -19.49
N LEU A 482 37.85 -8.64 -18.76
CA LEU A 482 38.51 -8.27 -17.50
C LEU A 482 39.67 -7.28 -17.73
N GLN A 483 40.47 -7.48 -18.78
CA GLN A 483 41.53 -6.54 -19.16
C GLN A 483 40.95 -5.17 -19.52
N ASP A 484 39.83 -5.12 -20.24
CA ASP A 484 39.14 -3.89 -20.61
C ASP A 484 38.51 -3.20 -19.41
N ALA A 485 37.96 -3.96 -18.46
CA ALA A 485 37.47 -3.41 -17.20
C ALA A 485 38.62 -2.77 -16.40
N ILE A 486 39.74 -3.49 -16.22
CA ILE A 486 40.94 -2.95 -15.55
C ILE A 486 41.48 -1.73 -16.31
N GLY A 487 41.55 -1.79 -17.64
CA GLY A 487 41.94 -0.67 -18.50
C GLY A 487 41.03 0.54 -18.33
N MET A 488 39.73 0.32 -18.20
CA MET A 488 38.75 1.38 -17.95
C MET A 488 38.99 2.05 -16.59
N PHE A 489 39.22 1.27 -15.52
CA PHE A 489 39.57 1.83 -14.21
C PHE A 489 40.90 2.60 -14.25
N LYS A 490 41.92 2.09 -14.96
CA LYS A 490 43.17 2.84 -15.19
C LYS A 490 42.88 4.16 -15.91
N TRP A 491 42.02 4.16 -16.93
CA TRP A 491 41.62 5.37 -17.65
C TRP A 491 40.89 6.37 -16.75
N PHE A 492 39.94 5.92 -15.92
CA PHE A 492 39.24 6.79 -14.96
C PHE A 492 40.21 7.57 -14.07
N PHE A 493 41.27 6.92 -13.58
CA PHE A 493 42.31 7.58 -12.76
C PHE A 493 43.43 8.24 -13.58
N GLY A 494 43.40 8.14 -14.91
CA GLY A 494 44.41 8.71 -15.81
C GLY A 494 45.75 7.98 -15.84
N LEU A 495 45.74 6.71 -15.44
CA LEU A 495 46.88 5.80 -15.44
C LEU A 495 47.05 5.06 -16.78
N GLY A 496 46.18 5.32 -17.76
CA GLY A 496 46.23 4.71 -19.09
C GLY A 496 45.22 5.34 -20.08
N PRO A 497 45.32 4.98 -21.37
CA PRO A 497 44.33 5.38 -22.38
C PRO A 497 42.98 4.66 -22.18
N ARG A 498 41.90 5.20 -22.77
CA ARG A 498 40.60 4.52 -22.81
C ARG A 498 40.76 3.21 -23.61
N PRO A 499 40.29 2.06 -23.09
CA PRO A 499 40.40 0.78 -23.80
C PRO A 499 39.59 0.81 -25.10
N GLU A 500 40.15 0.23 -26.16
CA GLU A 500 39.42 -0.02 -27.41
C GLU A 500 38.56 -1.29 -27.25
N LEU A 501 37.27 -1.12 -27.48
CA LEU A 501 36.26 -2.15 -27.28
C LEU A 501 35.94 -2.85 -28.61
N ASP A 502 35.59 -4.13 -28.50
CA ASP A 502 35.11 -4.93 -29.62
C ASP A 502 33.58 -4.77 -29.78
N ARG A 503 32.95 -5.67 -30.52
CA ARG A 503 31.50 -5.68 -30.81
C ARG A 503 30.63 -5.51 -29.56
N TRP A 504 31.03 -6.14 -28.46
CA TRP A 504 30.34 -6.07 -27.18
C TRP A 504 31.32 -5.59 -26.10
N ALA A 505 30.99 -4.48 -25.46
CA ALA A 505 31.70 -4.02 -24.27
C ALA A 505 31.46 -4.96 -23.08
N TYR A 506 32.38 -4.98 -22.12
CA TYR A 506 32.24 -5.85 -20.94
C TYR A 506 30.96 -5.56 -20.14
N TRP A 507 30.51 -4.30 -20.08
CA TRP A 507 29.26 -3.94 -19.41
C TRP A 507 28.03 -4.32 -20.24
N GLU A 508 28.10 -4.33 -21.57
CA GLU A 508 26.99 -4.81 -22.41
C GLU A 508 26.81 -6.33 -22.24
N LYS A 509 27.91 -7.08 -22.12
CA LYS A 509 27.89 -8.51 -21.77
C LYS A 509 27.35 -8.71 -20.35
N PHE A 510 27.76 -7.87 -19.41
CA PHE A 510 27.21 -7.90 -18.05
C PHE A 510 25.70 -7.66 -18.07
N ASP A 511 25.21 -6.59 -18.71
CA ASP A 511 23.77 -6.29 -18.85
C ASP A 511 23.01 -7.49 -19.43
N TYR A 512 23.55 -8.12 -20.48
CA TYR A 512 22.96 -9.31 -21.09
C TYR A 512 22.85 -10.47 -20.09
N TRP A 513 23.93 -10.83 -19.39
CA TRP A 513 23.91 -11.93 -18.43
C TRP A 513 23.14 -11.62 -17.14
N ALA A 514 23.14 -10.35 -16.71
CA ALA A 514 22.33 -9.87 -15.61
C ALA A 514 20.84 -10.07 -15.89
N VAL A 515 20.39 -9.84 -17.13
CA VAL A 515 19.01 -10.16 -17.53
C VAL A 515 18.75 -11.67 -17.53
N PHE A 516 19.70 -12.52 -17.95
CA PHE A 516 19.54 -13.98 -17.87
C PHE A 516 19.42 -14.48 -16.43
N TRP A 517 20.29 -13.97 -15.55
CA TRP A 517 20.20 -14.20 -14.11
C TRP A 517 18.84 -13.74 -13.57
N GLY A 518 18.52 -12.46 -13.80
CA GLY A 518 17.28 -11.85 -13.32
C GLY A 518 16.06 -12.62 -13.81
N MET A 519 16.01 -13.03 -15.07
CA MET A 519 14.90 -13.82 -15.62
C MET A 519 14.76 -15.19 -14.96
N GLY A 520 15.87 -15.86 -14.65
CA GLY A 520 15.84 -17.11 -13.89
C GLY A 520 15.27 -16.91 -12.48
N ILE A 521 15.70 -15.85 -11.81
CA ILE A 521 15.32 -15.54 -10.42
C ILE A 521 13.90 -14.98 -10.33
N ILE A 522 13.60 -13.85 -10.97
CA ILE A 522 12.29 -13.20 -10.93
C ILE A 522 11.23 -13.97 -11.71
N GLY A 523 11.59 -14.56 -12.86
CA GLY A 523 10.69 -15.36 -13.68
C GLY A 523 10.35 -16.69 -12.99
N GLY A 524 11.35 -17.35 -12.42
CA GLY A 524 11.16 -18.58 -11.64
C GLY A 524 10.30 -18.37 -10.40
N SER A 525 10.67 -17.41 -9.55
CA SER A 525 9.88 -17.05 -8.36
C SER A 525 8.47 -16.56 -8.72
N GLY A 526 8.32 -15.77 -9.79
CA GLY A 526 7.03 -15.28 -10.25
C GLY A 526 6.10 -16.38 -10.76
N LEU A 527 6.65 -17.39 -11.45
CA LEU A 527 5.90 -18.57 -11.89
C LEU A 527 5.43 -19.40 -10.69
N MET A 528 6.31 -19.59 -9.70
CA MET A 528 5.99 -20.30 -8.46
C MET A 528 4.82 -19.64 -7.70
N LEU A 529 4.84 -18.31 -7.61
CA LEU A 529 3.80 -17.51 -6.96
C LEU A 529 2.50 -17.43 -7.79
N SER A 530 2.60 -17.46 -9.12
CA SER A 530 1.45 -17.42 -10.02
C SER A 530 0.69 -18.75 -10.09
N LEU A 531 1.37 -19.86 -9.79
CA LEU A 531 0.83 -21.22 -9.80
C LEU A 531 0.90 -21.87 -8.40
N PRO A 532 0.29 -21.27 -7.36
CA PRO A 532 0.51 -21.69 -5.98
C PRO A 532 0.07 -23.14 -5.73
N ASN A 533 -1.00 -23.61 -6.37
CA ASN A 533 -1.48 -24.99 -6.21
C ASN A 533 -0.47 -26.02 -6.74
N LEU A 534 0.13 -25.74 -7.91
CA LEU A 534 1.15 -26.61 -8.51
C LEU A 534 2.42 -26.58 -7.66
N THR A 535 2.88 -25.39 -7.28
CA THR A 535 4.06 -25.21 -6.45
C THR A 535 3.90 -25.92 -5.10
N GLY A 536 2.79 -25.70 -4.40
CA GLY A 536 2.53 -26.32 -3.10
C GLY A 536 2.33 -27.84 -3.17
N ALA A 537 2.02 -28.39 -4.34
CA ALA A 537 1.90 -29.85 -4.53
C ALA A 537 3.28 -30.54 -4.43
N VAL A 538 4.35 -29.84 -4.78
CA VAL A 538 5.72 -30.39 -4.84
C VAL A 538 6.67 -29.75 -3.83
N LEU A 539 6.40 -28.53 -3.37
CA LEU A 539 7.27 -27.76 -2.47
C LEU A 539 6.54 -27.36 -1.19
N PRO A 540 7.26 -27.22 -0.06
CA PRO A 540 6.69 -26.75 1.19
C PRO A 540 6.39 -25.24 1.13
N GLY A 541 5.42 -24.80 1.92
CA GLY A 541 4.86 -23.46 1.86
C GLY A 541 5.81 -22.34 2.28
N TRP A 542 6.85 -22.63 3.07
CA TRP A 542 7.88 -21.64 3.43
C TRP A 542 8.66 -21.18 2.18
N VAL A 543 8.65 -21.98 1.11
CA VAL A 543 9.23 -21.59 -0.18
C VAL A 543 8.48 -20.40 -0.79
N PHE A 544 7.19 -20.23 -0.52
CA PHE A 544 6.47 -19.01 -0.94
C PHE A 544 6.96 -17.76 -0.20
N ASN A 545 7.37 -17.89 1.07
CA ASN A 545 7.99 -16.78 1.80
C ASN A 545 9.33 -16.38 1.14
N VAL A 546 10.18 -17.37 0.84
CA VAL A 546 11.48 -17.15 0.17
C VAL A 546 11.29 -16.59 -1.24
N ALA A 547 10.38 -17.16 -2.03
CA ALA A 547 10.07 -16.71 -3.38
C ALA A 547 9.57 -15.26 -3.38
N THR A 548 8.73 -14.88 -2.42
CA THR A 548 8.26 -13.48 -2.28
C THR A 548 9.42 -12.52 -2.00
N ILE A 549 10.35 -12.89 -1.11
CA ILE A 549 11.55 -12.07 -0.83
C ILE A 549 12.39 -11.92 -2.10
N ILE A 550 12.77 -13.04 -2.71
CA ILE A 550 13.62 -13.06 -3.90
C ILE A 550 12.97 -12.26 -5.05
N HIS A 551 11.67 -12.47 -5.29
CA HIS A 551 10.94 -11.79 -6.34
C HIS A 551 10.90 -10.27 -6.12
N GLY A 552 10.61 -9.83 -4.89
CA GLY A 552 10.55 -8.42 -4.54
C GLY A 552 11.92 -7.73 -4.61
N GLU A 553 12.95 -8.33 -4.01
CA GLU A 553 14.31 -7.77 -3.98
C GLU A 553 14.95 -7.75 -5.39
N GLU A 554 14.75 -8.80 -6.19
CA GLU A 554 15.21 -8.82 -7.59
C GLU A 554 14.45 -7.81 -8.44
N ALA A 555 13.15 -7.62 -8.22
CA ALA A 555 12.39 -6.57 -8.89
C ALA A 555 12.92 -5.17 -8.57
N PHE A 556 13.31 -4.94 -7.31
CA PHE A 556 13.94 -3.69 -6.89
C PHE A 556 15.31 -3.49 -7.54
N LEU A 557 16.15 -4.53 -7.50
CA LEU A 557 17.44 -4.57 -8.18
C LEU A 557 17.29 -4.21 -9.65
N ALA A 558 16.41 -4.93 -10.36
CA ALA A 558 16.16 -4.73 -11.78
C ALA A 558 15.63 -3.32 -12.08
N ALA A 559 14.65 -2.82 -11.34
CA ALA A 559 14.08 -1.50 -11.58
C ALA A 559 15.12 -0.37 -11.41
N VAL A 560 15.84 -0.38 -10.29
CA VAL A 560 16.85 0.64 -9.99
C VAL A 560 18.03 0.52 -10.94
N PHE A 561 18.53 -0.69 -11.21
CA PHE A 561 19.64 -0.90 -12.14
C PHE A 561 19.28 -0.46 -13.55
N LEU A 562 18.10 -0.81 -14.06
CA LEU A 562 17.69 -0.44 -15.42
C LEU A 562 17.53 1.07 -15.58
N PHE A 563 16.86 1.75 -14.64
CA PHE A 563 16.59 3.18 -14.75
C PHE A 563 17.76 4.08 -14.32
N THR A 564 18.80 3.52 -13.70
CA THR A 564 20.03 4.26 -13.36
C THR A 564 21.20 3.84 -14.25
N VAL A 565 21.66 2.59 -14.16
CA VAL A 565 22.87 2.10 -14.80
C VAL A 565 22.65 1.84 -16.29
N HIS A 566 21.60 1.13 -16.67
CA HIS A 566 21.35 0.85 -18.09
C HIS A 566 21.00 2.12 -18.87
N PHE A 567 20.16 3.00 -18.30
CA PHE A 567 19.90 4.32 -18.89
C PHE A 567 21.16 5.17 -18.97
N PHE A 568 22.03 5.13 -17.94
CA PHE A 568 23.31 5.80 -18.01
C PHE A 568 24.16 5.28 -19.15
N ASN A 569 24.39 3.96 -19.21
CA ASN A 569 25.21 3.32 -20.23
C ASN A 569 24.71 3.61 -21.65
N ASN A 570 23.42 3.73 -21.89
CA ASN A 570 22.93 3.88 -23.26
C ASN A 570 22.54 5.31 -23.65
N HIS A 571 22.24 6.18 -22.69
CA HIS A 571 21.62 7.48 -22.97
C HIS A 571 22.26 8.65 -22.23
N LEU A 572 22.82 8.44 -21.03
CA LEU A 572 23.31 9.54 -20.19
C LEU A 572 24.83 9.59 -20.06
N ARG A 573 25.56 8.70 -20.75
CA ARG A 573 27.01 8.88 -20.88
C ARG A 573 27.28 10.20 -21.59
N PRO A 574 28.20 11.04 -21.10
CA PRO A 574 28.39 12.36 -21.69
C PRO A 574 28.98 12.33 -23.11
N ASP A 575 29.51 11.20 -23.57
CA ASP A 575 29.87 10.93 -24.97
C ASP A 575 28.67 10.63 -25.91
N LYS A 576 27.49 10.33 -25.37
CA LYS A 576 26.24 10.05 -26.10
C LYS A 576 25.27 11.23 -26.22
N PHE A 577 25.65 12.43 -25.75
CA PHE A 577 24.78 13.59 -25.77
C PHE A 577 24.65 14.23 -27.16
N PRO A 578 23.44 14.69 -27.56
CA PRO A 578 22.22 14.77 -26.76
C PRO A 578 21.38 13.46 -26.77
N PRO A 579 20.77 13.06 -25.62
CA PRO A 579 19.89 11.91 -25.55
C PRO A 579 18.58 12.11 -26.34
N PRO A 580 17.87 11.03 -26.70
CA PRO A 580 18.23 9.63 -26.48
C PRO A 580 19.08 9.06 -27.63
N ASP A 581 19.90 8.04 -27.33
CA ASP A 581 20.43 7.13 -28.36
C ASP A 581 19.25 6.42 -29.03
N VAL A 582 19.17 6.50 -30.36
CA VAL A 582 18.07 5.94 -31.16
C VAL A 582 18.45 4.67 -31.91
N VAL A 583 19.68 4.17 -31.79
CA VAL A 583 20.20 3.03 -32.55
C VAL A 583 19.35 1.78 -32.33
N MET A 584 18.80 1.58 -31.13
CA MET A 584 17.91 0.44 -30.85
C MET A 584 16.56 0.52 -31.60
N PHE A 585 16.11 1.73 -31.98
CA PHE A 585 14.84 1.92 -32.69
C PHE A 585 15.04 2.12 -34.20
N THR A 586 16.11 2.80 -34.60
CA THR A 586 16.49 2.95 -36.02
C THR A 586 17.16 1.69 -36.57
N GLY A 587 17.87 0.94 -35.73
CA GLY A 587 18.68 -0.22 -36.11
C GLY A 587 20.02 0.15 -36.76
N ALA A 588 20.33 1.44 -36.88
CA ALA A 588 21.47 1.93 -37.63
C ALA A 588 22.25 3.00 -36.86
N VAL A 589 23.57 2.92 -36.90
CA VAL A 589 24.52 3.83 -36.25
C VAL A 589 25.41 4.48 -37.31
N SER A 590 25.82 5.73 -37.10
CA SER A 590 26.74 6.39 -38.04
C SER A 590 28.08 5.66 -38.06
N LEU A 591 28.79 5.68 -39.20
CA LEU A 591 30.10 5.02 -39.29
C LEU A 591 31.13 5.64 -38.32
N ASP A 592 31.01 6.94 -38.06
CA ASP A 592 31.88 7.68 -37.14
C ASP A 592 31.71 7.19 -35.71
N GLU A 593 30.46 7.13 -35.27
CA GLU A 593 30.10 6.63 -33.95
C GLU A 593 30.46 5.15 -33.80
N PHE A 594 30.22 4.34 -34.84
CA PHE A 594 30.58 2.92 -34.82
C PHE A 594 32.10 2.71 -34.69
N LYS A 595 32.92 3.48 -35.42
CA LYS A 595 34.38 3.43 -35.31
C LYS A 595 34.87 3.88 -33.93
N HIS A 596 34.22 4.88 -33.34
CA HIS A 596 34.57 5.38 -32.02
C HIS A 596 34.24 4.39 -30.90
N GLU A 597 33.06 3.77 -30.94
CA GLU A 597 32.60 2.88 -29.86
C GLU A 597 33.08 1.44 -30.01
N HIS A 598 33.21 0.96 -31.25
CA HIS A 598 33.50 -0.44 -31.58
C HIS A 598 34.67 -0.55 -32.57
N GLY A 599 35.75 0.18 -32.31
CA GLY A 599 36.90 0.31 -33.20
C GLY A 599 37.51 -1.04 -33.61
N MET A 600 37.58 -2.01 -32.71
CA MET A 600 38.10 -3.35 -33.06
C MET A 600 37.17 -4.11 -34.03
N GLU A 601 35.85 -4.00 -33.86
CA GLU A 601 34.90 -4.61 -34.80
C GLU A 601 34.96 -3.92 -36.16
N TYR A 602 35.01 -2.59 -36.18
CA TYR A 602 35.18 -1.80 -37.39
C TYR A 602 36.43 -2.24 -38.17
N ASN A 603 37.59 -2.25 -37.50
CA ASN A 603 38.87 -2.63 -38.11
C ASN A 603 38.81 -4.05 -38.69
N ARG A 604 38.23 -5.00 -37.95
CA ARG A 604 38.05 -6.38 -38.42
C ARG A 604 37.15 -6.47 -39.66
N LEU A 605 36.04 -5.73 -39.70
CA LEU A 605 35.09 -5.74 -40.83
C LEU A 605 35.66 -5.05 -42.07
N VAL A 606 36.48 -4.02 -41.91
CA VAL A 606 37.20 -3.36 -43.01
C VAL A 606 38.25 -4.31 -43.58
N GLN A 607 39.08 -4.93 -42.72
CA GLN A 607 40.12 -5.87 -43.14
C GLN A 607 39.56 -7.11 -43.84
N SER A 608 38.40 -7.62 -43.39
CA SER A 608 37.75 -8.77 -44.03
C SER A 608 36.95 -8.40 -45.29
N GLY A 609 36.74 -7.11 -45.57
CA GLY A 609 35.88 -6.63 -46.65
C GLY A 609 34.37 -6.83 -46.40
N GLU A 610 33.98 -7.34 -45.22
CA GLU A 610 32.57 -7.64 -44.91
C GLU A 610 31.76 -6.41 -44.52
N ILE A 611 32.40 -5.26 -44.23
CA ILE A 611 31.70 -4.02 -43.84
C ILE A 611 30.59 -3.63 -44.84
N LYS A 612 30.81 -3.88 -46.14
CA LYS A 612 29.84 -3.59 -47.21
C LYS A 612 28.50 -4.31 -47.05
N LYS A 613 28.48 -5.49 -46.41
CA LYS A 613 27.25 -6.28 -46.16
C LYS A 613 26.30 -5.59 -45.18
N TYR A 614 26.83 -4.68 -44.35
CA TYR A 614 26.10 -4.03 -43.26
C TYR A 614 25.88 -2.53 -43.50
N LEU A 615 26.32 -2.00 -44.65
CA LEU A 615 26.10 -0.60 -45.01
C LEU A 615 24.66 -0.39 -45.44
N VAL A 616 23.98 0.52 -44.75
CA VAL A 616 22.61 0.95 -45.04
C VAL A 616 22.57 2.46 -45.24
N ASP A 617 21.50 2.95 -45.87
CA ASP A 617 21.25 4.38 -45.95
C ASP A 617 20.88 4.96 -44.59
N ALA A 618 21.10 6.28 -44.44
CA ALA A 618 20.69 7.00 -43.26
C ALA A 618 19.19 6.80 -42.97
N PRO A 619 18.79 6.57 -41.70
CA PRO A 619 17.39 6.51 -41.32
C PRO A 619 16.64 7.78 -41.77
N SER A 620 15.41 7.61 -42.24
CA SER A 620 14.61 8.73 -42.73
C SER A 620 14.36 9.76 -41.62
N LYS A 621 14.25 11.05 -41.97
CA LYS A 621 13.97 12.12 -41.00
C LYS A 621 12.73 11.82 -40.12
N PRO A 622 11.61 11.30 -40.66
CA PRO A 622 10.46 10.91 -39.85
C PRO A 622 10.79 9.79 -38.85
N MET A 623 11.51 8.75 -39.29
CA MET A 623 11.89 7.62 -38.42
C MET A 623 12.79 8.07 -37.27
N THR A 624 13.80 8.89 -37.57
CA THR A 624 14.69 9.45 -36.55
C THR A 624 13.93 10.31 -35.55
N ARG A 625 13.02 11.17 -36.02
CA ARG A 625 12.20 12.02 -35.13
C ARG A 625 11.28 11.19 -34.24
N ALA A 626 10.58 10.20 -34.80
CA ALA A 626 9.72 9.30 -34.06
C ALA A 626 10.49 8.49 -33.00
N SER A 627 11.67 7.98 -33.37
CA SER A 627 12.54 7.23 -32.45
C SER A 627 13.03 8.11 -31.29
N LYS A 628 13.36 9.38 -31.54
CA LYS A 628 13.71 10.34 -30.48
C LYS A 628 12.55 10.61 -29.54
N ILE A 629 11.36 10.86 -30.07
CA ILE A 629 10.15 11.08 -29.24
C ILE A 629 9.87 9.86 -28.39
N LEU A 630 9.89 8.66 -28.99
CA LEU A 630 9.70 7.40 -28.27
C LEU A 630 10.74 7.21 -27.17
N GLY A 631 12.03 7.41 -27.48
CA GLY A 631 13.11 7.29 -26.50
C GLY A 631 12.97 8.27 -25.33
N ILE A 632 12.60 9.53 -25.60
CA ILE A 632 12.34 10.54 -24.55
C ILE A 632 11.17 10.10 -23.67
N VAL A 633 10.07 9.65 -24.27
CA VAL A 633 8.89 9.17 -23.52
C VAL A 633 9.27 8.00 -22.61
N LEU A 634 9.99 7.00 -23.13
CA LEU A 634 10.43 5.85 -22.35
C LEU A 634 11.38 6.25 -21.22
N LEU A 635 12.34 7.14 -21.49
CA LEU A 635 13.25 7.68 -20.46
C LEU A 635 12.46 8.40 -19.35
N CYS A 636 11.54 9.29 -19.71
CA CYS A 636 10.71 10.00 -18.75
C CYS A 636 9.86 9.03 -17.92
N CYS A 637 9.22 8.04 -18.54
CA CYS A 637 8.49 7.00 -17.83
C CYS A 637 9.40 6.23 -16.87
N GLY A 638 10.60 5.83 -17.30
CA GLY A 638 11.56 5.13 -16.45
C GLY A 638 12.01 5.96 -15.25
N PHE A 639 12.28 7.26 -15.41
CA PHE A 639 12.63 8.13 -14.29
C PHE A 639 11.46 8.38 -13.33
N ILE A 640 10.23 8.49 -13.84
CA ILE A 640 9.04 8.56 -12.99
C ILE A 640 8.92 7.28 -12.16
N LEU A 641 9.06 6.11 -12.79
CA LEU A 641 9.03 4.82 -12.09
C LEU A 641 10.16 4.71 -11.05
N LEU A 642 11.37 5.14 -11.39
CA LEU A 642 12.48 5.21 -10.44
C LEU A 642 12.13 6.09 -9.24
N GLY A 643 11.54 7.27 -9.46
CA GLY A 643 11.09 8.16 -8.39
C GLY A 643 10.04 7.50 -7.48
N LEU A 644 9.07 6.79 -8.05
CA LEU A 644 8.09 6.02 -7.27
C LEU A 644 8.76 4.93 -6.43
N VAL A 645 9.67 4.15 -7.02
CA VAL A 645 10.40 3.07 -6.34
C VAL A 645 11.25 3.63 -5.19
N LEU A 646 12.00 4.70 -5.42
CA LEU A 646 12.86 5.31 -4.40
C LEU A 646 12.05 5.95 -3.27
N THR A 647 10.94 6.62 -3.58
CA THR A 647 10.05 7.19 -2.54
C THR A 647 9.37 6.10 -1.72
N GLY A 648 8.96 4.99 -2.34
CA GLY A 648 8.47 3.80 -1.64
C GLY A 648 9.51 3.22 -0.69
N PHE A 649 10.74 3.05 -1.16
CA PHE A 649 11.86 2.53 -0.38
C PHE A 649 12.25 3.43 0.82
N ILE A 650 12.32 4.74 0.61
CA ILE A 650 12.61 5.69 1.71
C ILE A 650 11.47 5.68 2.73
N GLY A 651 10.22 5.59 2.25
CA GLY A 651 9.04 5.47 3.10
C GLY A 651 9.09 4.23 3.99
N SER A 652 9.43 3.07 3.42
CA SER A 652 9.48 1.80 4.17
C SER A 652 10.61 1.77 5.21
N ILE A 653 11.76 2.40 4.94
CA ILE A 653 12.83 2.56 5.95
C ILE A 653 12.39 3.49 7.08
N SER A 654 11.62 4.53 6.78
CA SER A 654 11.20 5.51 7.79
C SER A 654 10.06 4.99 8.68
N ALA A 655 9.33 3.97 8.22
CA ALA A 655 8.19 3.37 8.91
C ALA A 655 8.56 2.13 9.75
N GLY A 656 9.69 1.48 9.45
CA GLY A 656 10.22 0.33 10.20
C GLY A 656 11.20 0.75 11.28
#